data_AF-A0A1D7YAX4-F1
#
_entry.id   AF-A0A1D7YAX4-F1
#
_cell.length_a   1.000
_cell.length_b   1.000
_cell.length_c   1.000
_cell.angle_alpha   90.00
_cell.angle_beta   90.00
_cell.angle_gamma   90.00
#
_symmetry.space_group_name_H-M   'P 1'
#
loop_
_entity.id
_entity.type
_entity.pdbx_description
1 polymer ?
#
loop_
_entity_poly.entity_id
_entity_poly.type
_entity_poly.pdbx_seq_one_letter_code
_entity_poly.pdbx_strand_id
1 'polypeptide(L)'
;MTVTTSAPAGGGEAAVPPEDLVTLTIDGVEISVPKGTLVIRAAEQLGIEIPRFCDHPLLDPAGACRQCIVEVEGQRKPMASCTITCTDGMVVKTQLTSPVAEKAQHGVMELLLINHPLDCPVCDKGGECPLQNQAMSHGNAESRFDGKKRTYEKPVPISTQVLLDRERCVLCARCTRFSNQIAGDPMIELIERGALQQVGTGEGDPFESYFSGNTIQICPVGALTSAAYRFRSRPFDLVSSPSVCEHCAGGCATRTDHRRGKVMRRLAENDPEVNEEWICDKGRFAFRYAQLRDRLQTPLVRNADGVLEPASWPEALDAAARGLTAARSRAGVLIGGRLTVEDAYAYSKFARVALDTNDIDFRARVHSGEEADFLASRVAGRGRDLDGTGVTYTSLEKAPAVLLVGFESEEEAPGVFLRLRKAWRKRKQKVFALATHATRGLQKAGGTLLPAAPGTETEWLDALASGADLGEPGTRAAEALRTEGAVIIVGERLAAVAGGLTAAVRAAGATGAELVWIPRRAGERGAVEVGAMPSLLPGGRPATDPRAREEVAAVWGLAELPLRYGRDTHHIVEAAATGELSALVVAGVEVADLPDPARAREALDSVGFLVSLELRPSEVTAHADVVLPVAAVAEKAGTFLNWEGRVRFFEAALKPDQMTRRLPPTDARVLQMLSDAMDVHLGLPDLRTTRAEIDRLGSWGGPRATEPQESAGALPRPAVGEAVLAGHRLLLDQGVLQQGDEALAGTRHAAHARVSAATADEAGVEDGGLLAVTGPSGTVELPLEITEMPDRVVWLPLNSAGAGVASDTGAQPGSLVHIGPAALAEEAPKEVEA
;
A
#
# COMPACT_ATOMS: atom_id res chain seq x y z
N MET A 1 0.51 34.51 -3.47
CA MET A 1 1.64 34.16 -2.61
C MET A 1 2.59 33.31 -3.43
N THR A 2 3.69 33.92 -3.86
CA THR A 2 4.74 33.38 -4.71
C THR A 2 5.60 32.42 -3.89
N VAL A 3 5.58 31.13 -4.21
CA VAL A 3 6.52 30.15 -3.66
C VAL A 3 7.63 29.98 -4.68
N THR A 4 8.74 30.67 -4.44
CA THR A 4 10.02 30.46 -5.12
C THR A 4 10.68 29.23 -4.50
N THR A 5 10.76 28.13 -5.26
CA THR A 5 11.57 26.96 -4.88
C THR A 5 12.94 27.07 -5.53
N SER A 6 13.95 27.34 -4.72
CA SER A 6 15.36 27.23 -5.08
C SER A 6 15.78 25.76 -4.99
N ALA A 7 16.14 25.13 -6.12
CA ALA A 7 16.79 23.82 -6.11
C ALA A 7 18.31 24.00 -5.91
N PRO A 8 19.00 23.16 -5.10
CA PRO A 8 20.45 23.17 -5.03
C PRO A 8 21.05 22.37 -6.19
N ALA A 9 22.11 22.92 -6.79
CA ALA A 9 22.96 22.25 -7.76
C ALA A 9 23.88 21.25 -7.06
N GLY A 10 23.78 19.97 -7.43
CA GLY A 10 24.71 18.90 -7.08
C GLY A 10 25.01 18.10 -8.34
N GLY A 11 26.29 17.97 -8.69
CA GLY A 11 26.76 17.49 -9.99
C GLY A 11 26.80 15.98 -10.15
N GLY A 12 26.50 15.54 -11.38
CA GLY A 12 27.36 14.61 -12.10
C GLY A 12 26.91 13.15 -12.23
N GLU A 13 25.95 12.90 -13.12
CA GLU A 13 26.08 11.80 -14.10
C GLU A 13 25.82 12.37 -15.50
N ALA A 14 26.68 11.99 -16.45
CA ALA A 14 26.72 12.55 -17.79
C ALA A 14 25.41 12.26 -18.54
N ALA A 15 24.88 13.29 -19.19
CA ALA A 15 23.70 13.19 -20.04
C ALA A 15 23.88 12.07 -21.09
N VAL A 16 22.89 11.17 -21.13
CA VAL A 16 22.70 10.21 -22.22
C VAL A 16 22.68 11.01 -23.54
N PRO A 17 23.45 10.60 -24.58
CA PRO A 17 23.54 11.38 -25.81
C PRO A 17 22.15 11.45 -26.49
N PRO A 18 21.75 12.62 -27.03
CA PRO A 18 20.45 12.77 -27.63
C PRO A 18 20.48 12.27 -29.08
N GLU A 19 19.92 11.10 -29.35
CA GLU A 19 19.61 10.73 -30.72
C GLU A 19 18.10 10.95 -30.93
N ASP A 20 17.77 11.85 -31.88
CA ASP A 20 16.45 12.39 -32.26
C ASP A 20 15.84 13.54 -31.40
N LEU A 21 16.54 14.68 -31.28
CA LEU A 21 15.89 15.96 -30.91
C LEU A 21 15.27 16.65 -32.12
N VAL A 22 14.20 17.40 -31.89
CA VAL A 22 13.62 18.34 -32.85
C VAL A 22 13.69 19.74 -32.26
N THR A 23 14.09 20.72 -33.08
CA THR A 23 14.16 22.12 -32.66
C THR A 23 12.95 22.89 -33.17
N LEU A 24 12.31 23.66 -32.29
CA LEU A 24 11.14 24.46 -32.60
C LEU A 24 11.17 25.79 -31.86
N THR A 25 10.37 26.74 -32.32
CA THR A 25 10.24 28.06 -31.70
C THR A 25 8.84 28.21 -31.10
N ILE A 26 8.75 28.53 -29.81
CA ILE A 26 7.50 28.83 -29.11
C ILE A 26 7.57 30.27 -28.59
N ASP A 27 6.65 31.13 -29.01
CA ASP A 27 6.59 32.56 -28.61
C ASP A 27 7.92 33.31 -28.83
N GLY A 28 8.64 32.97 -29.90
CA GLY A 28 9.93 33.57 -30.24
C GLY A 28 11.14 32.98 -29.50
N VAL A 29 10.93 31.98 -28.64
CA VAL A 29 11.99 31.27 -27.92
C VAL A 29 12.23 29.92 -28.56
N GLU A 30 13.48 29.65 -28.95
CA GLU A 30 13.90 28.37 -29.51
C GLU A 30 14.10 27.33 -28.38
N ILE A 31 13.67 26.10 -28.62
CA ILE A 31 13.86 24.95 -27.73
C ILE A 31 14.08 23.68 -28.54
N SER A 32 14.91 22.78 -28.03
CA SER A 32 15.09 21.44 -28.57
C SER A 32 14.49 20.42 -27.61
N VAL A 33 13.61 19.55 -28.10
CA VAL A 33 12.93 18.52 -27.31
C VAL A 33 13.04 17.15 -27.98
N PRO A 34 12.91 16.04 -27.24
CA PRO A 34 12.86 14.71 -27.84
C PRO A 34 11.72 14.61 -28.87
N LYS A 35 11.99 13.93 -29.98
CA LYS A 35 10.98 13.63 -30.99
C LYS A 35 9.77 12.92 -30.38
N GLY A 36 8.58 13.30 -30.82
CA GLY A 36 7.31 12.81 -30.24
C GLY A 36 6.83 13.59 -29.02
N THR A 37 7.62 14.53 -28.49
CA THR A 37 7.14 15.50 -27.48
C THR A 37 5.98 16.31 -28.04
N LEU A 38 4.93 16.49 -27.24
CA LEU A 38 3.77 17.31 -27.61
C LEU A 38 4.08 18.79 -27.39
N VAL A 39 3.52 19.67 -28.23
CA VAL A 39 3.74 21.13 -28.12
C VAL A 39 3.44 21.66 -26.72
N ILE A 40 2.38 21.15 -26.06
CA ILE A 40 2.05 21.56 -24.69
C ILE A 40 3.16 21.22 -23.68
N ARG A 41 3.85 20.09 -23.86
CA ARG A 41 4.95 19.65 -22.98
C ARG A 41 6.22 20.45 -23.26
N ALA A 42 6.48 20.80 -24.51
CA ALA A 42 7.58 21.69 -24.87
C ALA A 42 7.38 23.11 -24.29
N ALA A 43 6.15 23.64 -24.35
CA ALA A 43 5.81 24.92 -23.74
C ALA A 43 6.00 24.91 -22.21
N GLU A 44 5.64 23.82 -21.52
CA GLU A 44 5.86 23.67 -20.08
C GLU A 44 7.35 23.73 -19.70
N GLN A 45 8.26 23.19 -20.54
CA GLN A 45 9.71 23.29 -20.32
C GLN A 45 10.24 24.72 -20.42
N LEU A 46 9.56 25.59 -21.17
CA LEU A 46 9.85 27.02 -21.25
C LEU A 46 9.17 27.85 -20.15
N GLY A 47 8.41 27.21 -19.26
CA GLY A 47 7.60 27.90 -18.25
C GLY A 47 6.36 28.60 -18.84
N ILE A 48 5.97 28.28 -20.08
CA ILE A 48 4.81 28.86 -20.75
C ILE A 48 3.58 28.01 -20.41
N GLU A 49 2.68 28.56 -19.61
CA GLU A 49 1.42 27.90 -19.26
C GLU A 49 0.38 28.06 -20.37
N ILE A 50 0.04 26.95 -21.04
CA ILE A 50 -1.09 26.91 -21.98
C ILE A 50 -2.35 26.43 -21.22
N PRO A 51 -3.48 27.18 -21.22
CA PRO A 51 -4.73 26.79 -20.56
C PRO A 51 -5.24 25.42 -21.00
N ARG A 52 -5.76 24.62 -20.05
CA ARG A 52 -6.11 23.20 -20.29
C ARG A 52 -7.05 22.61 -19.24
N PHE A 53 -7.88 21.66 -19.68
CA PHE A 53 -8.75 20.86 -18.79
C PHE A 53 -8.74 19.35 -19.06
N CYS A 54 -8.67 18.90 -20.31
CA CYS A 54 -8.70 17.46 -20.63
C CYS A 54 -7.33 16.80 -20.65
N ASP A 55 -6.28 17.58 -20.91
CA ASP A 55 -4.90 17.13 -20.95
C ASP A 55 -4.39 16.81 -19.55
N HIS A 56 -3.61 15.73 -19.41
CA HIS A 56 -2.94 15.35 -18.17
C HIS A 56 -1.68 14.53 -18.55
N PRO A 57 -0.50 14.75 -17.94
CA PRO A 57 0.76 14.15 -18.40
C PRO A 57 0.76 12.62 -18.46
N LEU A 58 0.12 11.97 -17.49
CA LEU A 58 0.06 10.51 -17.37
C LEU A 58 -1.07 9.85 -18.17
N LEU A 59 -1.79 10.61 -18.99
CA LEU A 59 -2.96 10.19 -19.72
C LEU A 59 -2.74 10.45 -21.21
N ASP A 60 -3.18 9.53 -22.07
CA ASP A 60 -3.06 9.69 -23.53
C ASP A 60 -3.71 11.02 -24.03
N PRO A 61 -3.26 11.63 -25.14
CA PRO A 61 -3.90 12.84 -25.67
C PRO A 61 -5.38 12.65 -26.02
N ALA A 62 -6.22 13.64 -25.71
CA ALA A 62 -7.66 13.60 -26.01
C ALA A 62 -8.17 14.76 -26.88
N GLY A 63 -7.60 15.97 -26.74
CA GLY A 63 -8.07 17.15 -27.48
C GLY A 63 -9.53 17.55 -27.23
N ALA A 64 -10.15 17.10 -26.14
CA ALA A 64 -11.59 17.23 -25.88
C ALA A 64 -12.01 18.67 -25.51
N CYS A 65 -11.32 19.30 -24.55
CA CYS A 65 -11.76 20.60 -24.00
C CYS A 65 -11.51 21.79 -24.94
N ARG A 66 -10.62 21.65 -25.93
CA ARG A 66 -10.18 22.71 -26.85
C ARG A 66 -9.61 23.97 -26.19
N GLN A 67 -9.33 23.97 -24.89
CA GLN A 67 -8.78 25.13 -24.18
C GLN A 67 -7.30 25.39 -24.51
N CYS A 68 -6.55 24.37 -24.96
CA CYS A 68 -5.12 24.48 -25.25
C CYS A 68 -4.82 24.87 -26.71
N ILE A 69 -5.66 25.73 -27.30
CA ILE A 69 -5.49 26.16 -28.69
C ILE A 69 -4.29 27.10 -28.81
N VAL A 70 -3.45 26.83 -29.80
CA VAL A 70 -2.28 27.63 -30.19
C VAL A 70 -2.30 27.87 -31.71
N GLU A 71 -1.64 28.94 -32.16
CA GLU A 71 -1.39 29.18 -33.57
C GLU A 71 -0.07 28.51 -33.98
N VAL A 72 -0.06 27.81 -35.11
CA VAL A 72 1.13 27.16 -35.66
C VAL A 72 1.32 27.69 -37.08
N GLU A 73 2.49 28.24 -37.38
CA GLU A 73 2.74 28.81 -38.70
C GLU A 73 2.60 27.75 -39.80
N GLY A 74 1.99 28.14 -40.93
CA GLY A 74 1.63 27.24 -42.02
C GLY A 74 0.34 26.45 -41.82
N GLN A 75 -0.25 26.42 -40.62
CA GLN A 75 -1.56 25.80 -40.39
C GLN A 75 -2.70 26.78 -40.65
N ARG A 76 -3.74 26.33 -41.36
CA ARG A 76 -4.90 27.17 -41.71
C ARG A 76 -5.81 27.50 -40.54
N LYS A 77 -5.79 26.69 -39.49
CA LYS A 77 -6.64 26.81 -38.30
C LYS A 77 -5.78 26.67 -37.05
N PRO A 78 -6.15 27.33 -35.94
CA PRO A 78 -5.50 27.08 -34.65
C PRO A 78 -5.59 25.61 -34.25
N MET A 79 -4.53 25.11 -33.63
CA MET A 79 -4.33 23.70 -33.32
C MET A 79 -4.36 23.45 -31.81
N ALA A 80 -4.79 22.27 -31.39
CA ALA A 80 -4.75 21.89 -29.98
C ALA A 80 -3.33 21.39 -29.61
N SER A 81 -2.61 22.14 -28.77
CA SER A 81 -1.22 21.85 -28.38
C SER A 81 -1.03 20.50 -27.69
N CYS A 82 -2.07 19.98 -27.03
CA CYS A 82 -2.03 18.67 -26.36
C CYS A 82 -2.08 17.46 -27.31
N THR A 83 -2.35 17.66 -28.61
CA THR A 83 -2.46 16.57 -29.60
C THR A 83 -1.49 16.71 -30.77
N ILE A 84 -0.70 17.77 -30.82
CA ILE A 84 0.27 18.01 -31.88
C ILE A 84 1.69 17.72 -31.38
N THR A 85 2.40 16.87 -32.11
CA THR A 85 3.82 16.56 -31.84
C THR A 85 4.70 17.65 -32.42
N CYS A 86 5.75 18.02 -31.70
CA CYS A 86 6.79 18.92 -32.16
C CYS A 86 7.48 18.34 -33.41
N THR A 87 7.74 19.21 -34.40
CA THR A 87 8.52 18.89 -35.60
C THR A 87 9.62 19.92 -35.75
N ASP A 88 10.69 19.55 -36.44
CA ASP A 88 11.82 20.45 -36.66
C ASP A 88 11.39 21.70 -37.45
N GLY A 89 11.87 22.88 -37.03
CA GLY A 89 11.50 24.18 -37.60
C GLY A 89 10.07 24.63 -37.33
N MET A 90 9.30 23.93 -36.48
CA MET A 90 7.94 24.33 -36.13
C MET A 90 7.94 25.69 -35.41
N VAL A 91 7.05 26.60 -35.78
CA VAL A 91 6.85 27.88 -35.09
C VAL A 91 5.45 27.92 -34.48
N VAL A 92 5.39 28.03 -33.16
CA VAL A 92 4.17 28.04 -32.36
C VAL A 92 4.02 29.39 -31.66
N LYS A 93 2.82 29.97 -31.73
CA LYS A 93 2.43 31.19 -31.00
C LYS A 93 1.29 30.84 -30.05
N THR A 94 1.50 31.02 -28.76
CA THR A 94 0.49 30.77 -27.72
C THR A 94 -0.42 31.99 -27.55
N GLN A 95 -1.33 31.95 -26.56
CA GLN A 95 -2.16 33.10 -26.22
C GLN A 95 -1.35 34.34 -25.81
N LEU A 96 -0.08 34.18 -25.45
CA LEU A 96 0.79 35.30 -25.09
C LEU A 96 1.18 36.16 -26.30
N THR A 97 1.27 35.56 -27.50
CA THR A 97 1.76 36.23 -28.71
C THR A 97 0.82 36.15 -29.92
N SER A 98 -0.26 35.36 -29.83
CA SER A 98 -1.28 35.24 -30.87
C SER A 98 -2.66 35.72 -30.39
N PRO A 99 -3.17 36.84 -30.94
CA PRO A 99 -4.54 37.28 -30.72
C PRO A 99 -5.60 36.27 -31.18
N VAL A 100 -5.24 35.40 -32.13
CA VAL A 100 -6.12 34.34 -32.62
C VAL A 100 -6.26 33.23 -31.57
N ALA A 101 -5.15 32.81 -30.98
CA ALA A 101 -5.15 31.81 -29.91
C ALA A 101 -5.88 32.34 -28.67
N GLU A 102 -5.56 33.56 -28.23
CA GLU A 102 -6.23 34.23 -27.11
C GLU A 102 -7.75 34.30 -27.32
N LYS A 103 -8.22 34.83 -28.46
CA LYS A 103 -9.64 34.91 -28.78
C LYS A 103 -10.33 33.55 -28.79
N ALA A 104 -9.67 32.52 -29.31
CA ALA A 104 -10.21 31.16 -29.31
C ALA A 104 -10.39 30.62 -27.88
N GLN A 105 -9.42 30.86 -27.00
CA GLN A 105 -9.46 30.43 -25.60
C GLN A 105 -10.59 31.12 -24.83
N HIS A 106 -10.79 32.43 -25.03
CA HIS A 106 -11.94 33.15 -24.44
C HIS A 106 -13.29 32.58 -24.93
N GLY A 107 -13.40 32.27 -26.21
CA GLY A 107 -14.60 31.65 -26.77
C GLY A 107 -14.88 30.26 -26.20
N VAL A 108 -13.84 29.43 -26.04
CA VAL A 108 -13.97 28.10 -25.42
C VAL A 108 -14.39 28.22 -23.96
N MET A 109 -13.83 29.17 -23.20
CA MET A 109 -14.23 29.41 -21.81
C MET A 109 -15.71 29.79 -21.69
N GLU A 110 -16.22 30.66 -22.57
CA GLU A 110 -17.65 31.00 -22.59
C GLU A 110 -18.52 29.78 -22.86
N LEU A 111 -18.13 28.90 -23.80
CA LEU A 111 -18.83 27.65 -24.11
C LEU A 111 -18.77 26.63 -22.96
N LEU A 112 -17.68 26.56 -22.21
CA LEU A 112 -17.58 25.69 -21.04
C LEU A 112 -18.46 26.19 -19.88
N LEU A 113 -18.58 27.50 -19.72
CA LEU A 113 -19.35 28.14 -18.66
C LEU A 113 -20.85 28.26 -18.97
N ILE A 114 -21.27 28.11 -20.23
CA ILE A 114 -22.68 28.23 -20.66
C ILE A 114 -23.62 27.41 -19.77
N ASN A 115 -23.24 26.16 -19.47
CA ASN A 115 -24.03 25.21 -18.68
C ASN A 115 -23.43 24.92 -17.30
N HIS A 116 -22.30 25.52 -16.93
CA HIS A 116 -21.74 25.34 -15.59
C HIS A 116 -22.63 26.05 -14.56
N PRO A 117 -22.95 25.39 -13.43
CA PRO A 117 -23.80 25.99 -12.40
C PRO A 117 -23.03 27.06 -11.62
N LEU A 118 -23.74 28.07 -11.12
CA LEU A 118 -23.17 29.16 -10.32
C LEU A 118 -22.98 28.74 -8.84
N ASP A 119 -22.45 27.53 -8.65
CA ASP A 119 -22.33 26.86 -7.35
C ASP A 119 -21.02 27.21 -6.62
N CYS A 120 -20.15 28.08 -7.15
CA CYS A 120 -18.82 28.37 -6.59
C CYS A 120 -18.80 28.60 -5.06
N PRO A 121 -19.77 29.32 -4.45
CA PRO A 121 -19.81 29.51 -3.00
C PRO A 121 -20.05 28.24 -2.19
N VAL A 122 -20.76 27.25 -2.76
CA VAL A 122 -21.15 26.00 -2.08
C VAL A 122 -20.38 24.77 -2.58
N CYS A 123 -19.68 24.86 -3.71
CA CYS A 123 -18.94 23.77 -4.34
C CYS A 123 -17.64 23.46 -3.59
N ASP A 124 -17.43 22.22 -3.14
CA ASP A 124 -16.26 21.81 -2.35
C ASP A 124 -14.91 21.95 -3.06
N LYS A 125 -14.90 22.02 -4.39
CA LYS A 125 -13.68 22.29 -5.20
C LYS A 125 -13.32 23.77 -5.24
N GLY A 126 -14.18 24.67 -4.74
CA GLY A 126 -13.95 26.11 -4.80
C GLY A 126 -12.67 26.50 -4.05
N GLY A 127 -11.79 27.26 -4.72
CA GLY A 127 -10.45 27.57 -4.22
C GLY A 127 -9.34 26.62 -4.70
N GLU A 128 -9.68 25.45 -5.25
CA GLU A 128 -8.74 24.50 -5.89
C GLU A 128 -9.23 24.04 -7.28
N CYS A 129 -10.15 24.79 -7.89
CA CYS A 129 -10.80 24.45 -9.14
C CYS A 129 -10.08 25.13 -10.33
N PRO A 130 -9.36 24.37 -11.19
CA PRO A 130 -8.79 24.92 -12.42
C PRO A 130 -9.78 25.72 -13.29
N LEU A 131 -11.05 25.29 -13.37
CA LEU A 131 -12.06 26.03 -14.13
C LEU A 131 -12.31 27.42 -13.54
N GLN A 132 -12.36 27.53 -12.21
CA GLN A 132 -12.53 28.81 -11.54
C GLN A 132 -11.34 29.74 -11.83
N ASN A 133 -10.12 29.24 -11.71
CA ASN A 133 -8.90 30.02 -11.95
C ASN A 133 -8.81 30.48 -13.41
N GLN A 134 -9.09 29.59 -14.36
CA GLN A 134 -9.05 29.92 -15.79
C GLN A 134 -10.23 30.79 -16.24
N ALA A 135 -11.38 30.72 -15.57
CA ALA A 135 -12.48 31.67 -15.79
C ALA A 135 -12.11 33.09 -15.37
N MET A 136 -11.31 33.27 -14.32
CA MET A 136 -10.83 34.58 -13.89
C MET A 136 -9.76 35.16 -14.83
N SER A 137 -8.93 34.32 -15.45
CA SER A 137 -7.84 34.78 -16.32
C SER A 137 -8.19 34.85 -17.80
N HIS A 138 -9.04 33.95 -18.30
CA HIS A 138 -9.38 33.79 -19.73
C HIS A 138 -10.90 33.79 -19.99
N GLY A 139 -11.71 34.12 -18.98
CA GLY A 139 -13.17 34.23 -19.12
C GLY A 139 -13.62 35.69 -19.26
N ASN A 140 -14.82 35.89 -19.81
CA ASN A 140 -15.48 37.19 -19.84
C ASN A 140 -16.32 37.39 -18.57
N ALA A 141 -16.45 38.64 -18.12
CA ALA A 141 -17.29 38.98 -16.96
C ALA A 141 -18.79 38.76 -17.22
N GLU A 142 -19.22 38.88 -18.47
CA GLU A 142 -20.61 38.71 -18.90
C GLU A 142 -20.71 37.61 -19.97
N SER A 143 -21.78 36.81 -19.88
CA SER A 143 -22.12 35.79 -20.88
C SER A 143 -23.08 36.38 -21.90
N ARG A 144 -22.86 36.09 -23.19
CA ARG A 144 -23.81 36.44 -24.26
C ARG A 144 -24.99 35.48 -24.34
N PHE A 145 -24.92 34.35 -23.62
CA PHE A 145 -25.97 33.35 -23.55
C PHE A 145 -26.84 33.59 -22.30
N ASP A 146 -28.14 33.81 -22.52
CA ASP A 146 -29.17 34.11 -21.51
C ASP A 146 -30.19 32.96 -21.32
N GLY A 147 -30.05 31.89 -22.10
CA GLY A 147 -30.93 30.72 -22.06
C GLY A 147 -30.88 29.96 -20.73
N LYS A 148 -31.89 29.12 -20.52
CA LYS A 148 -31.95 28.25 -19.33
C LYS A 148 -30.79 27.25 -19.33
N LYS A 149 -29.99 27.26 -18.26
CA LYS A 149 -28.92 26.28 -18.02
C LYS A 149 -29.51 24.88 -17.88
N ARG A 150 -28.77 23.86 -18.32
CA ARG A 150 -29.13 22.45 -18.10
C ARG A 150 -29.24 22.12 -16.61
N THR A 151 -30.14 21.22 -16.27
CA THR A 151 -30.35 20.74 -14.90
C THR A 151 -30.38 19.23 -14.86
N TYR A 152 -29.74 18.63 -13.86
CA TYR A 152 -29.69 17.20 -13.63
C TYR A 152 -29.98 16.86 -12.17
N GLU A 153 -30.27 15.60 -11.89
CA GLU A 153 -30.25 15.09 -10.53
C GLU A 153 -28.83 15.25 -9.94
N LYS A 154 -28.75 15.78 -8.70
CA LYS A 154 -27.48 15.97 -7.98
C LYS A 154 -27.68 15.92 -6.46
N PRO A 155 -26.75 15.30 -5.70
CA PRO A 155 -25.67 14.44 -6.17
C PRO A 155 -26.17 13.01 -6.49
N VAL A 156 -25.61 12.38 -7.52
CA VAL A 156 -25.83 10.96 -7.84
C VAL A 156 -24.72 10.14 -7.18
N PRO A 157 -25.03 9.16 -6.30
CA PRO A 157 -24.03 8.24 -5.78
C PRO A 157 -23.64 7.23 -6.87
N ILE A 158 -22.38 7.25 -7.31
CA ILE A 158 -21.86 6.25 -8.26
C ILE A 158 -21.11 5.11 -7.54
N SER A 159 -20.71 5.36 -6.30
CA SER A 159 -20.31 4.35 -5.32
C SER A 159 -20.57 4.90 -3.91
N THR A 160 -20.36 4.09 -2.87
CA THR A 160 -20.43 4.58 -1.48
C THR A 160 -19.39 5.66 -1.18
N GLN A 161 -18.26 5.68 -1.90
CA GLN A 161 -17.19 6.67 -1.74
C GLN A 161 -17.35 7.92 -2.62
N VAL A 162 -17.88 7.77 -3.83
CA VAL A 162 -17.82 8.80 -4.87
C VAL A 162 -19.21 9.29 -5.25
N LEU A 163 -19.40 10.61 -5.10
CA LEU A 163 -20.61 11.31 -5.50
C LEU A 163 -20.37 12.12 -6.78
N LEU A 164 -21.30 12.04 -7.71
CA LEU A 164 -21.28 12.73 -9.00
C LEU A 164 -22.30 13.86 -9.06
N ASP A 165 -21.82 15.05 -9.37
CA ASP A 165 -22.62 16.22 -9.71
C ASP A 165 -22.44 16.52 -11.22
N ARG A 166 -23.40 16.05 -12.02
CA ARG A 166 -23.31 16.09 -13.49
C ARG A 166 -23.37 17.51 -14.04
N GLU A 167 -24.06 18.42 -13.35
CA GLU A 167 -24.18 19.82 -13.78
C GLU A 167 -22.80 20.49 -13.84
N ARG A 168 -21.94 20.18 -12.86
CA ARG A 168 -20.57 20.74 -12.75
C ARG A 168 -19.59 20.17 -13.77
N CYS A 169 -19.90 19.04 -14.42
CA CYS A 169 -18.97 18.35 -15.33
C CYS A 169 -18.73 19.14 -16.63
N VAL A 170 -17.46 19.31 -17.01
CA VAL A 170 -17.02 19.97 -18.25
C VAL A 170 -16.65 18.99 -19.37
N LEU A 171 -17.05 17.72 -19.24
CA LEU A 171 -16.83 16.66 -20.24
C LEU A 171 -15.37 16.51 -20.71
N CYS A 172 -14.42 16.74 -19.81
CA CYS A 172 -12.99 16.64 -20.12
C CYS A 172 -12.49 15.20 -20.31
N ALA A 173 -13.32 14.20 -19.97
CA ALA A 173 -13.03 12.76 -19.99
C ALA A 173 -11.85 12.29 -19.11
N ARG A 174 -11.29 13.12 -18.22
CA ARG A 174 -10.17 12.69 -17.36
C ARG A 174 -10.52 11.50 -16.47
N CYS A 175 -11.71 11.48 -15.86
CA CYS A 175 -12.14 10.41 -14.97
C CYS A 175 -12.34 9.07 -15.71
N THR A 176 -13.07 9.06 -16.82
CA THR A 176 -13.32 7.85 -17.63
C THR A 176 -12.01 7.31 -18.22
N ARG A 177 -11.14 8.21 -18.68
CA ARG A 177 -9.81 7.85 -19.18
C ARG A 177 -8.90 7.33 -18.08
N PHE A 178 -8.91 7.90 -16.88
CA PHE A 178 -8.20 7.32 -15.74
C PHE A 178 -8.69 5.90 -15.44
N SER A 179 -10.02 5.72 -15.35
CA SER A 179 -10.66 4.43 -15.05
C SER A 179 -10.20 3.34 -16.03
N ASN A 180 -10.21 3.65 -17.32
CA ASN A 180 -9.80 2.71 -18.36
C ASN A 180 -8.25 2.57 -18.46
N GLN A 181 -7.55 3.69 -18.61
CA GLN A 181 -6.12 3.71 -18.96
C GLN A 181 -5.22 3.34 -17.77
N ILE A 182 -5.54 3.81 -16.57
CA ILE A 182 -4.68 3.64 -15.40
C ILE A 182 -5.16 2.47 -14.55
N ALA A 183 -6.36 2.57 -13.97
CA ALA A 183 -6.88 1.54 -13.08
C ALA A 183 -7.23 0.21 -13.79
N GLY A 184 -7.70 0.31 -15.03
CA GLY A 184 -8.21 -0.85 -15.78
C GLY A 184 -9.59 -1.30 -15.35
N ASP A 185 -10.34 -0.41 -14.71
CA ASP A 185 -11.71 -0.62 -14.27
C ASP A 185 -12.62 0.34 -15.06
N PRO A 186 -13.03 0.03 -16.30
CA PRO A 186 -13.83 0.91 -17.16
C PRO A 186 -15.32 0.98 -16.72
N MET A 187 -15.55 1.25 -15.43
CA MET A 187 -16.86 1.27 -14.77
C MET A 187 -17.60 2.62 -14.91
N ILE A 188 -16.89 3.68 -15.31
CA ILE A 188 -17.47 5.00 -15.61
C ILE A 188 -17.15 5.42 -17.04
N GLU A 189 -18.16 5.91 -17.76
CA GLU A 189 -18.05 6.26 -19.18
C GLU A 189 -18.86 7.52 -19.54
N LEU A 190 -18.68 8.03 -20.77
CA LEU A 190 -19.49 9.09 -21.34
C LEU A 190 -20.70 8.45 -22.05
N ILE A 191 -21.86 8.53 -21.40
CA ILE A 191 -23.14 8.07 -21.95
C ILE A 191 -23.83 9.21 -22.72
N GLU A 192 -24.85 8.87 -23.50
CA GLU A 192 -25.57 9.78 -24.39
C GLU A 192 -24.66 10.42 -25.47
N ARG A 193 -25.21 11.37 -26.25
CA ARG A 193 -24.49 12.05 -27.35
C ARG A 193 -24.81 13.54 -27.42
N GLY A 194 -23.86 14.30 -27.99
CA GLY A 194 -24.02 15.74 -28.21
C GLY A 194 -24.22 16.51 -26.91
N ALA A 195 -25.20 17.41 -26.87
CA ALA A 195 -25.47 18.24 -25.70
C ALA A 195 -25.97 17.46 -24.47
N LEU A 196 -26.48 16.24 -24.65
CA LEU A 196 -26.95 15.36 -23.58
C LEU A 196 -25.84 14.47 -23.00
N GLN A 197 -24.64 14.50 -23.61
CA GLN A 197 -23.53 13.67 -23.15
C GLN A 197 -23.18 13.96 -21.69
N GLN A 198 -22.99 12.89 -20.92
CA GLN A 198 -22.75 12.98 -19.48
C GLN A 198 -21.91 11.80 -18.98
N VAL A 199 -21.29 11.99 -17.81
CA VAL A 199 -20.60 10.88 -17.12
C VAL A 199 -21.65 10.03 -16.39
N GLY A 200 -21.53 8.72 -16.49
CA GLY A 200 -22.38 7.76 -15.80
C GLY A 200 -21.70 6.39 -15.64
N THR A 201 -22.37 5.52 -14.90
CA THR A 201 -22.06 4.08 -14.77
C THR A 201 -23.03 3.27 -15.62
N GLY A 202 -22.75 1.98 -15.84
CA GLY A 202 -23.74 1.04 -16.38
C GLY A 202 -24.93 0.87 -15.43
N GLU A 203 -26.09 0.46 -15.96
CA GLU A 203 -27.23 0.09 -15.11
C GLU A 203 -26.88 -1.15 -14.28
N GLY A 204 -26.94 -1.04 -12.94
CA GLY A 204 -26.64 -2.15 -12.02
C GLY A 204 -25.17 -2.31 -11.65
N ASP A 205 -24.24 -1.57 -12.27
CA ASP A 205 -22.80 -1.71 -12.06
C ASP A 205 -22.23 -0.53 -11.23
N PRO A 206 -22.07 -0.67 -9.90
CA PRO A 206 -21.48 0.36 -9.07
C PRO A 206 -19.99 0.57 -9.38
N PHE A 207 -19.49 1.78 -9.12
CA PHE A 207 -18.08 2.12 -9.33
C PHE A 207 -17.17 1.56 -8.21
N GLU A 208 -16.85 0.27 -8.30
CA GLU A 208 -16.06 -0.51 -7.32
C GLU A 208 -14.60 -0.71 -7.77
N SER A 209 -13.93 0.39 -8.09
CA SER A 209 -12.48 0.36 -8.34
C SER A 209 -11.72 0.58 -7.03
N TYR A 210 -10.60 -0.11 -6.82
CA TYR A 210 -9.65 0.20 -5.76
C TYR A 210 -8.86 1.50 -5.96
N PHE A 211 -9.10 2.19 -7.07
CA PHE A 211 -8.45 3.44 -7.42
C PHE A 211 -9.48 4.56 -7.65
N SER A 212 -10.73 4.37 -7.19
CA SER A 212 -11.86 5.24 -7.50
C SER A 212 -11.62 6.68 -7.06
N GLY A 213 -10.95 6.90 -5.94
CA GLY A 213 -10.74 8.24 -5.41
C GLY A 213 -9.70 9.07 -6.17
N ASN A 214 -8.90 8.48 -7.06
CA ASN A 214 -8.09 9.25 -8.02
C ASN A 214 -8.96 10.02 -9.00
N THR A 215 -10.17 9.53 -9.30
CA THR A 215 -11.12 10.25 -10.16
C THR A 215 -11.61 11.56 -9.54
N ILE A 216 -11.71 11.62 -8.20
CA ILE A 216 -12.02 12.85 -7.45
C ILE A 216 -10.89 13.87 -7.58
N GLN A 217 -9.64 13.41 -7.43
CA GLN A 217 -8.46 14.26 -7.48
C GLN A 217 -8.22 14.81 -8.88
N ILE A 218 -8.25 13.95 -9.90
CA ILE A 218 -7.95 14.32 -11.30
C ILE A 218 -9.04 15.21 -11.94
N CYS A 219 -10.27 15.16 -11.41
CA CYS A 219 -11.38 15.96 -11.89
C CYS A 219 -11.08 17.47 -11.70
N PRO A 220 -11.03 18.28 -12.79
CA PRO A 220 -10.64 19.69 -12.73
C PRO A 220 -11.75 20.61 -12.19
N VAL A 221 -12.90 20.03 -11.82
CA VAL A 221 -14.11 20.72 -11.34
C VAL A 221 -14.71 19.93 -10.17
N GLY A 222 -15.69 20.49 -9.47
CA GLY A 222 -16.38 19.81 -8.37
C GLY A 222 -17.43 18.78 -8.79
N ALA A 223 -17.23 18.08 -9.91
CA ALA A 223 -18.17 17.09 -10.41
C ALA A 223 -18.06 15.76 -9.65
N LEU A 224 -16.86 15.24 -9.42
CA LEU A 224 -16.64 14.06 -8.59
C LEU A 224 -16.13 14.50 -7.22
N THR A 225 -16.82 14.06 -6.16
CA THR A 225 -16.52 14.45 -4.78
C THR A 225 -16.55 13.22 -3.87
N SER A 226 -15.75 13.24 -2.80
CA SER A 226 -15.82 12.21 -1.77
C SER A 226 -17.09 12.37 -0.95
N ALA A 227 -17.84 11.29 -0.78
CA ALA A 227 -19.04 11.26 0.07
C ALA A 227 -18.74 11.74 1.50
N ALA A 228 -17.56 11.36 2.02
CA ALA A 228 -17.18 11.64 3.40
C ALA A 228 -16.66 13.08 3.61
N TYR A 229 -16.14 13.73 2.56
CA TYR A 229 -15.59 15.10 2.59
C TYR A 229 -16.56 16.18 2.09
N ARG A 230 -17.61 15.81 1.34
CA ARG A 230 -18.60 16.75 0.81
C ARG A 230 -19.18 17.64 1.91
N PHE A 231 -19.18 18.95 1.70
CA PHE A 231 -19.65 19.98 2.64
C PHE A 231 -18.98 19.96 4.03
N ARG A 232 -17.72 19.51 4.13
CA ARG A 232 -16.97 19.51 5.41
C ARG A 232 -16.08 20.72 5.62
N SER A 233 -15.40 21.18 4.57
CA SER A 233 -14.45 22.30 4.65
C SER A 233 -14.17 22.88 3.27
N ARG A 234 -13.74 24.14 3.22
CA ARG A 234 -13.15 24.71 2.00
C ARG A 234 -11.68 24.28 1.91
N PRO A 235 -11.14 24.06 0.69
CA PRO A 235 -9.72 23.75 0.48
C PRO A 235 -8.76 24.76 1.14
N PHE A 236 -9.07 26.05 1.06
CA PHE A 236 -8.23 27.11 1.65
C PHE A 236 -8.32 27.21 3.19
N ASP A 237 -9.24 26.48 3.83
CA ASP A 237 -9.31 26.36 5.30
C ASP A 237 -8.45 25.20 5.84
N LEU A 238 -7.90 24.36 4.95
CA LEU A 238 -7.10 23.20 5.31
C LEU A 238 -5.62 23.59 5.42
N VAL A 239 -4.92 22.90 6.32
CA VAL A 239 -3.46 22.86 6.33
C VAL A 239 -3.04 21.57 5.63
N SER A 240 -2.14 21.68 4.66
CA SER A 240 -1.61 20.54 3.91
C SER A 240 -0.19 20.23 4.36
N SER A 241 0.08 18.95 4.62
CA SER A 241 1.42 18.46 4.98
C SER A 241 1.81 17.26 4.10
N PRO A 242 3.01 17.27 3.48
CA PRO A 242 3.54 16.08 2.81
C PRO A 242 3.69 14.91 3.78
N SER A 243 3.42 13.69 3.31
CA SER A 243 3.45 12.46 4.09
C SER A 243 3.67 11.23 3.21
N VAL A 244 3.68 10.05 3.83
CA VAL A 244 3.87 8.75 3.17
C VAL A 244 2.79 7.78 3.64
N CYS A 245 2.26 6.97 2.73
CA CYS A 245 1.22 6.00 3.05
C CYS A 245 1.73 4.89 3.99
N GLU A 246 0.99 4.62 5.06
CA GLU A 246 1.33 3.68 6.13
C GLU A 246 0.76 2.25 5.95
N HIS A 247 0.10 1.98 4.82
CA HIS A 247 -0.70 0.76 4.67
C HIS A 247 0.05 -0.42 4.05
N CYS A 248 0.89 -0.20 3.05
CA CYS A 248 1.65 -1.26 2.39
C CYS A 248 3.10 -0.85 2.10
N ALA A 249 3.94 -1.82 1.72
CA ALA A 249 5.34 -1.56 1.40
C ALA A 249 5.56 -0.70 0.15
N GLY A 250 4.49 -0.26 -0.55
CA GLY A 250 4.56 0.53 -1.76
C GLY A 250 5.18 1.92 -1.59
N GLY A 251 5.07 2.54 -0.41
CA GLY A 251 5.74 3.81 -0.09
C GLY A 251 5.20 5.05 -0.81
N CYS A 252 3.93 5.06 -1.23
CA CYS A 252 3.33 6.16 -1.99
C CYS A 252 3.48 7.52 -1.27
N ALA A 253 3.92 8.55 -2.00
CA ALA A 253 3.90 9.93 -1.54
C ALA A 253 2.45 10.43 -1.45
N THR A 254 2.12 11.06 -0.32
CA THR A 254 0.77 11.56 -0.06
C THR A 254 0.81 12.97 0.52
N ARG A 255 -0.32 13.66 0.42
CA ARG A 255 -0.59 14.91 1.12
C ARG A 255 -1.70 14.67 2.12
N THR A 256 -1.44 14.98 3.39
CA THR A 256 -2.46 14.93 4.43
C THR A 256 -3.00 16.33 4.67
N ASP A 257 -4.30 16.50 4.46
CA ASP A 257 -4.99 17.76 4.71
C ASP A 257 -5.77 17.67 6.03
N HIS A 258 -5.50 18.57 6.97
CA HIS A 258 -6.18 18.61 8.26
C HIS A 258 -6.77 19.99 8.58
N ARG A 259 -7.73 19.98 9.51
CA ARG A 259 -8.35 21.18 10.06
C ARG A 259 -8.69 20.97 11.51
N ARG A 260 -8.30 21.92 12.38
CA ARG A 260 -8.57 21.89 13.83
C ARG A 260 -8.20 20.53 14.46
N GLY A 261 -7.04 20.00 14.10
CA GLY A 261 -6.55 18.74 14.66
C GLY A 261 -7.16 17.46 14.10
N LYS A 262 -8.00 17.57 13.06
CA LYS A 262 -8.69 16.44 12.45
C LYS A 262 -8.21 16.26 11.01
N VAL A 263 -7.79 15.06 10.64
CA VAL A 263 -7.46 14.75 9.23
C VAL A 263 -8.76 14.69 8.44
N MET A 264 -8.85 15.50 7.39
CA MET A 264 -10.06 15.67 6.60
C MET A 264 -10.04 14.86 5.31
N ARG A 265 -8.88 14.77 4.65
CA ARG A 265 -8.66 13.97 3.44
C ARG A 265 -7.17 13.71 3.20
N ARG A 266 -6.87 12.72 2.38
CA ARG A 266 -5.53 12.48 1.81
C ARG A 266 -5.57 12.51 0.29
N LEU A 267 -4.57 13.14 -0.31
CA LEU A 267 -4.36 13.16 -1.76
C LEU A 267 -3.04 12.48 -2.12
N ALA A 268 -2.90 12.05 -3.37
CA ALA A 268 -1.62 11.63 -3.90
C ALA A 268 -0.73 12.86 -4.12
N GLU A 269 0.55 12.76 -3.76
CA GLU A 269 1.58 13.69 -4.24
C GLU A 269 2.22 13.14 -5.50
N ASN A 270 2.85 14.02 -6.28
CA ASN A 270 3.57 13.64 -7.50
C ASN A 270 4.98 13.14 -7.17
N ASP A 271 5.19 11.84 -7.27
CA ASP A 271 6.50 11.19 -7.19
C ASP A 271 6.68 10.23 -8.38
N PRO A 272 7.26 10.70 -9.50
CA PRO A 272 7.42 9.92 -10.73
C PRO A 272 8.21 8.62 -10.56
N GLU A 273 9.08 8.53 -9.55
CA GLU A 273 9.88 7.32 -9.29
C GLU A 273 9.07 6.25 -8.54
N VAL A 274 8.07 6.64 -7.75
CA VAL A 274 7.30 5.71 -6.89
C VAL A 274 5.88 5.54 -7.40
N ASN A 275 4.96 6.43 -7.03
CA ASN A 275 3.53 6.27 -7.27
C ASN A 275 2.98 7.17 -8.39
N GLU A 276 3.86 7.90 -9.08
CA GLU A 276 3.51 8.98 -10.00
C GLU A 276 2.53 9.94 -9.31
N GLU A 277 1.28 10.05 -9.77
CA GLU A 277 0.25 10.87 -9.14
C GLU A 277 -0.91 10.03 -8.57
N TRP A 278 -0.71 8.72 -8.37
CA TRP A 278 -1.77 7.77 -8.04
C TRP A 278 -1.59 7.14 -6.66
N ILE A 279 -2.70 6.85 -5.99
CA ILE A 279 -2.74 6.01 -4.78
C ILE A 279 -3.99 5.13 -4.80
N CYS A 280 -3.96 3.99 -4.13
CA CYS A 280 -5.16 3.18 -3.94
C CYS A 280 -6.12 3.80 -2.91
N ASP A 281 -7.35 3.31 -2.89
CA ASP A 281 -8.42 3.81 -2.03
C ASP A 281 -8.17 3.50 -0.55
N LYS A 282 -7.44 2.42 -0.23
CA LYS A 282 -6.92 2.19 1.12
C LYS A 282 -6.02 3.34 1.56
N GLY A 283 -5.02 3.69 0.77
CA GLY A 283 -4.11 4.82 1.06
C GLY A 283 -4.81 6.18 1.11
N ARG A 284 -5.90 6.33 0.36
CA ARG A 284 -6.67 7.57 0.24
C ARG A 284 -7.66 7.80 1.37
N PHE A 285 -8.34 6.75 1.83
CA PHE A 285 -9.50 6.85 2.72
C PHE A 285 -9.31 6.18 4.10
N ALA A 286 -8.41 5.21 4.24
CA ALA A 286 -8.24 4.43 5.48
C ALA A 286 -7.41 5.16 6.57
N PHE A 287 -7.76 6.41 6.89
CA PHE A 287 -7.08 7.23 7.91
C PHE A 287 -7.96 7.55 9.14
N ARG A 288 -9.21 7.08 9.14
CA ARG A 288 -10.18 7.39 10.21
C ARG A 288 -9.93 6.61 11.50
N TYR A 289 -9.26 5.46 11.43
CA TYR A 289 -8.89 4.63 12.57
C TYR A 289 -8.26 5.45 13.71
N ALA A 290 -7.40 6.42 13.39
CA ALA A 290 -6.70 7.24 14.38
C ALA A 290 -7.60 8.28 15.08
N GLN A 291 -8.83 8.46 14.59
CA GLN A 291 -9.76 9.52 15.01
C GLN A 291 -11.06 8.95 15.60
N LEU A 292 -11.10 7.63 15.82
CA LEU A 292 -12.20 6.96 16.50
C LEU A 292 -12.23 7.31 17.98
N ARG A 293 -13.41 7.16 18.60
CA ARG A 293 -13.66 7.63 19.96
C ARG A 293 -12.97 6.77 21.03
N ASP A 294 -12.72 5.52 20.71
CA ASP A 294 -12.01 4.54 21.54
C ASP A 294 -10.48 4.69 21.46
N ARG A 295 -9.96 5.77 20.84
CA ARG A 295 -8.52 6.07 20.86
C ARG A 295 -7.99 6.15 22.29
N LEU A 296 -6.93 5.42 22.58
CA LEU A 296 -6.23 5.50 23.87
C LEU A 296 -5.54 6.87 23.99
N GLN A 297 -5.83 7.60 25.07
CA GLN A 297 -5.29 8.94 25.32
C GLN A 297 -4.41 9.02 26.57
N THR A 298 -4.61 8.10 27.51
CA THR A 298 -3.87 8.01 28.76
C THR A 298 -3.38 6.57 28.95
N PRO A 299 -2.25 6.37 29.64
CA PRO A 299 -1.84 5.04 30.09
C PRO A 299 -2.94 4.35 30.88
N LEU A 300 -2.98 3.02 30.80
CA LEU A 300 -3.84 2.17 31.62
C LEU A 300 -2.96 1.20 32.41
N VAL A 301 -3.30 0.93 33.67
CA VAL A 301 -2.63 -0.07 34.51
C VAL A 301 -3.69 -1.01 35.07
N ARG A 302 -3.38 -2.31 35.09
CA ARG A 302 -4.26 -3.32 35.65
C ARG A 302 -4.16 -3.31 37.17
N ASN A 303 -5.30 -3.13 37.83
CA ASN A 303 -5.38 -3.15 39.28
C ASN A 303 -5.45 -4.59 39.83
N ALA A 304 -5.47 -4.73 41.16
CA ALA A 304 -5.51 -6.02 41.84
C ALA A 304 -6.81 -6.82 41.58
N ASP A 305 -7.90 -6.14 41.19
CA ASP A 305 -9.16 -6.77 40.80
C ASP A 305 -9.14 -7.23 39.32
N GLY A 306 -8.02 -7.06 38.63
CA GLY A 306 -7.83 -7.48 37.24
C GLY A 306 -8.41 -6.52 36.21
N VAL A 307 -8.76 -5.28 36.58
CA VAL A 307 -9.38 -4.28 35.69
C VAL A 307 -8.35 -3.23 35.26
N LEU A 308 -8.35 -2.87 33.97
CA LEU A 308 -7.54 -1.75 33.46
C LEU A 308 -8.15 -0.41 33.84
N GLU A 309 -7.37 0.44 34.50
CA GLU A 309 -7.79 1.77 34.92
C GLU A 309 -6.84 2.85 34.39
N PRO A 310 -7.35 4.06 34.04
CA PRO A 310 -6.51 5.18 33.65
C PRO A 310 -5.50 5.54 34.73
N ALA A 311 -4.22 5.58 34.34
CA ALA A 311 -3.09 5.88 35.21
C ALA A 311 -2.31 7.09 34.72
N SER A 312 -1.53 7.69 35.63
CA SER A 312 -0.56 8.72 35.24
C SER A 312 0.62 8.10 34.49
N TRP A 313 1.32 8.88 33.66
CA TRP A 313 2.54 8.40 32.99
C TRP A 313 3.61 7.89 33.98
N PRO A 314 3.96 8.60 35.07
CA PRO A 314 4.94 8.08 36.04
C PRO A 314 4.51 6.75 36.68
N GLU A 315 3.25 6.61 37.05
CA GLU A 315 2.69 5.40 37.65
C GLU A 315 2.75 4.20 36.69
N ALA A 316 2.30 4.40 35.44
CA ALA A 316 2.33 3.35 34.43
C ALA A 316 3.76 2.93 34.06
N LEU A 317 4.68 3.89 33.96
CA LEU A 317 6.09 3.60 33.70
C LEU A 317 6.74 2.86 34.86
N ASP A 318 6.45 3.23 36.11
CA ASP A 318 6.95 2.51 37.29
C ASP A 318 6.43 1.06 37.33
N ALA A 319 5.14 0.85 37.08
CA ALA A 319 4.55 -0.48 37.01
C ALA A 319 5.20 -1.33 35.91
N ALA A 320 5.33 -0.77 34.70
CA ALA A 320 5.96 -1.44 33.56
C ALA A 320 7.44 -1.74 33.83
N ALA A 321 8.19 -0.78 34.37
CA ALA A 321 9.61 -0.93 34.67
C ALA A 321 9.84 -2.02 35.73
N ARG A 322 9.02 -2.08 36.79
CA ARG A 322 9.12 -3.12 37.81
C ARG A 322 8.87 -4.52 37.22
N GLY A 323 7.79 -4.69 36.46
CA GLY A 323 7.47 -5.99 35.86
C GLY A 323 8.52 -6.46 34.85
N LEU A 324 8.98 -5.56 33.97
CA LEU A 324 10.00 -5.89 32.97
C LEU A 324 11.40 -6.12 33.58
N THR A 325 11.77 -5.37 34.61
CA THR A 325 13.05 -5.59 35.32
C THR A 325 13.07 -6.95 36.02
N ALA A 326 11.94 -7.36 36.61
CA ALA A 326 11.80 -8.69 37.21
C ALA A 326 11.90 -9.83 36.18
N ALA A 327 11.57 -9.55 34.91
CA ALA A 327 11.62 -10.50 33.80
C ALA A 327 12.85 -10.32 32.88
N ARG A 328 13.87 -9.54 33.29
CA ARG A 328 15.08 -9.30 32.47
C ARG A 328 15.71 -10.63 32.03
N SER A 329 16.12 -10.70 30.76
CA SER A 329 16.62 -11.90 30.06
C SER A 329 15.60 -13.05 29.92
N ARG A 330 14.34 -12.83 30.34
CA ARG A 330 13.17 -13.73 30.21
C ARG A 330 11.94 -13.00 29.67
N ALA A 331 12.18 -11.94 28.88
CA ALA A 331 11.13 -11.18 28.22
C ALA A 331 11.24 -11.34 26.70
N GLY A 332 10.11 -11.32 26.00
CA GLY A 332 10.03 -11.29 24.53
C GLY A 332 9.39 -10.01 24.03
N VAL A 333 9.73 -9.60 22.81
CA VAL A 333 9.22 -8.38 22.17
C VAL A 333 8.57 -8.73 20.83
N LEU A 334 7.26 -8.51 20.71
CA LEU A 334 6.50 -8.75 19.49
C LEU A 334 6.02 -7.42 18.92
N ILE A 335 6.50 -7.07 17.73
CA ILE A 335 6.08 -5.84 17.05
C ILE A 335 5.40 -6.14 15.72
N GLY A 336 4.50 -5.28 15.29
CA GLY A 336 3.83 -5.38 14.00
C GLY A 336 4.65 -4.78 12.85
N GLY A 337 4.37 -5.22 11.62
CA GLY A 337 5.04 -4.74 10.39
C GLY A 337 4.65 -3.32 9.93
N ARG A 338 4.19 -2.44 10.82
CA ARG A 338 3.70 -1.08 10.47
C ARG A 338 4.46 0.06 11.14
N LEU A 339 5.45 -0.25 11.97
CA LEU A 339 6.26 0.76 12.64
C LEU A 339 7.17 1.49 11.66
N THR A 340 7.53 2.73 12.01
CA THR A 340 8.58 3.47 11.31
C THR A 340 9.94 2.83 11.59
N VAL A 341 10.93 3.18 10.77
CA VAL A 341 12.33 2.75 10.97
C VAL A 341 12.81 3.09 12.38
N GLU A 342 12.54 4.32 12.83
CA GLU A 342 13.03 4.81 14.12
C GLU A 342 12.33 4.15 15.31
N ASP A 343 11.04 3.87 15.19
CA ASP A 343 10.30 3.15 16.25
C ASP A 343 10.72 1.67 16.31
N ALA A 344 10.85 0.99 15.16
CA ALA A 344 11.35 -0.38 15.11
C ALA A 344 12.80 -0.50 15.62
N TYR A 345 13.65 0.49 15.34
CA TYR A 345 15.00 0.57 15.90
C TYR A 345 14.98 0.70 17.42
N ALA A 346 14.09 1.53 17.97
CA ALA A 346 13.95 1.69 19.41
C ALA A 346 13.53 0.37 20.09
N TYR A 347 12.62 -0.42 19.51
CA TYR A 347 12.31 -1.77 20.02
C TYR A 347 13.51 -2.72 19.93
N SER A 348 14.22 -2.71 18.80
CA SER A 348 15.43 -3.52 18.57
C SER A 348 16.52 -3.24 19.61
N LYS A 349 16.75 -1.96 19.93
CA LYS A 349 17.67 -1.55 20.99
C LYS A 349 17.11 -1.85 22.38
N PHE A 350 15.83 -1.57 22.64
CA PHE A 350 15.19 -1.83 23.93
C PHE A 350 15.28 -3.31 24.33
N ALA A 351 14.96 -4.22 23.41
CA ALA A 351 15.05 -5.67 23.64
C ALA A 351 16.46 -6.08 24.09
N ARG A 352 17.49 -5.60 23.39
CA ARG A 352 18.88 -6.02 23.63
C ARG A 352 19.54 -5.32 24.80
N VAL A 353 19.18 -4.07 25.07
CA VAL A 353 19.82 -3.24 26.09
C VAL A 353 19.08 -3.27 27.42
N ALA A 354 17.76 -3.04 27.40
CA ALA A 354 16.95 -3.01 28.61
C ALA A 354 16.50 -4.41 29.06
N LEU A 355 16.09 -5.25 28.11
CA LEU A 355 15.60 -6.60 28.41
C LEU A 355 16.67 -7.70 28.29
N ASP A 356 17.85 -7.39 27.76
CA ASP A 356 18.97 -8.33 27.61
C ASP A 356 18.58 -9.62 26.87
N THR A 357 17.89 -9.45 25.75
CA THR A 357 17.38 -10.54 24.93
C THR A 357 17.54 -10.24 23.43
N ASN A 358 17.65 -11.31 22.62
CA ASN A 358 17.48 -11.25 21.17
C ASN A 358 16.06 -11.69 20.74
N ASP A 359 15.16 -11.99 21.69
CA ASP A 359 13.77 -12.36 21.46
C ASP A 359 12.96 -11.13 21.04
N ILE A 360 13.17 -10.69 19.80
CA ILE A 360 12.40 -9.64 19.14
C ILE A 360 12.07 -10.08 17.72
N ASP A 361 10.82 -9.92 17.31
CA ASP A 361 10.41 -10.18 15.93
C ASP A 361 9.28 -9.24 15.49
N PHE A 362 9.38 -8.76 14.25
CA PHE A 362 8.37 -7.90 13.61
C PHE A 362 7.32 -8.71 12.83
N ARG A 363 7.60 -9.99 12.59
CA ARG A 363 6.78 -10.86 11.75
C ARG A 363 5.56 -11.34 12.52
N ALA A 364 4.59 -10.44 12.68
CA ALA A 364 3.25 -10.74 13.17
C ALA A 364 2.38 -11.32 12.02
N ARG A 365 2.80 -12.47 11.49
CA ARG A 365 2.15 -13.26 10.43
C ARG A 365 2.74 -14.67 10.38
N VAL A 366 2.16 -15.57 9.59
CA VAL A 366 2.83 -16.83 9.21
C VAL A 366 4.21 -16.50 8.60
N HIS A 367 5.23 -17.18 9.12
CA HIS A 367 6.65 -17.01 8.79
C HIS A 367 7.39 -18.34 9.03
N SER A 368 8.65 -18.40 8.63
CA SER A 368 9.50 -19.58 8.81
C SER A 368 10.95 -19.20 9.12
N GLY A 369 11.75 -20.21 9.52
CA GLY A 369 13.21 -20.09 9.60
C GLY A 369 13.84 -19.84 8.24
N GLU A 370 13.31 -20.49 7.19
CA GLU A 370 13.72 -20.26 5.79
C GLU A 370 13.56 -18.78 5.39
N GLU A 371 12.46 -18.13 5.80
CA GLU A 371 12.28 -16.69 5.59
C GLU A 371 13.33 -15.87 6.34
N ALA A 372 13.67 -16.23 7.58
CA ALA A 372 14.68 -15.50 8.34
C ALA A 372 16.04 -15.51 7.63
N ASP A 373 16.44 -16.66 7.08
CA ASP A 373 17.69 -16.81 6.31
C ASP A 373 17.63 -16.06 4.97
N PHE A 374 16.50 -16.14 4.26
CA PHE A 374 16.27 -15.39 3.04
C PHE A 374 16.36 -13.87 3.27
N LEU A 375 15.68 -13.36 4.30
CA LEU A 375 15.71 -11.94 4.64
C LEU A 375 17.12 -11.50 5.04
N ALA A 376 17.83 -12.28 5.85
CA ALA A 376 19.17 -11.96 6.29
C ALA A 376 20.22 -11.96 5.16
N SER A 377 20.09 -12.84 4.16
CA SER A 377 21.07 -13.01 3.08
C SER A 377 20.77 -12.18 1.83
N ARG A 378 19.49 -12.08 1.44
CA ARG A 378 19.05 -11.48 0.16
C ARG A 378 18.40 -10.11 0.30
N VAL A 379 17.95 -9.73 1.49
CA VAL A 379 17.19 -8.49 1.70
C VAL A 379 17.96 -7.50 2.56
N ALA A 380 18.40 -7.91 3.75
CA ALA A 380 19.01 -7.00 4.72
C ALA A 380 20.28 -6.29 4.18
N GLY A 381 20.32 -4.96 4.31
CA GLY A 381 21.41 -4.12 3.84
C GLY A 381 21.50 -3.93 2.33
N ARG A 382 20.46 -4.31 1.56
CA ARG A 382 20.42 -4.22 0.08
C ARG A 382 19.26 -3.38 -0.43
N GLY A 383 19.49 -2.48 -1.35
CA GLY A 383 18.40 -1.67 -1.90
C GLY A 383 18.88 -0.29 -2.33
N ARG A 384 17.97 0.45 -2.96
CA ARG A 384 18.29 1.69 -3.66
C ARG A 384 19.05 2.70 -2.78
N ASP A 385 18.52 3.01 -1.60
CA ASP A 385 19.10 4.00 -0.70
C ASP A 385 19.92 3.34 0.42
N LEU A 386 20.24 2.05 0.27
CA LEU A 386 21.06 1.27 1.20
C LEU A 386 22.45 1.02 0.61
N ASP A 387 22.59 0.05 -0.30
CA ASP A 387 23.85 -0.28 -0.98
C ASP A 387 23.87 0.15 -2.47
N GLY A 388 22.81 0.80 -2.95
CA GLY A 388 22.67 1.23 -4.34
C GLY A 388 22.26 0.13 -5.30
N THR A 389 21.90 -1.06 -4.81
CA THR A 389 21.52 -2.23 -5.64
C THR A 389 20.01 -2.51 -5.58
N GLY A 390 19.57 -3.52 -6.36
CA GLY A 390 18.23 -4.07 -6.28
C GLY A 390 17.21 -3.46 -7.25
N VAL A 391 16.03 -4.08 -7.27
CA VAL A 391 14.94 -3.71 -8.16
C VAL A 391 14.27 -2.43 -7.66
N THR A 392 13.96 -1.52 -8.58
CA THR A 392 13.19 -0.30 -8.35
C THR A 392 11.87 -0.34 -9.13
N TYR A 393 10.92 0.55 -8.81
CA TYR A 393 9.72 0.73 -9.63
C TYR A 393 10.07 1.01 -11.10
N THR A 394 11.12 1.79 -11.33
CA THR A 394 11.58 2.15 -12.67
C THR A 394 12.21 0.96 -13.41
N SER A 395 13.05 0.15 -12.75
CA SER A 395 13.61 -1.06 -13.40
C SER A 395 12.52 -2.11 -13.60
N LEU A 396 11.59 -2.26 -12.66
CA LEU A 396 10.43 -3.15 -12.79
C LEU A 396 9.52 -2.76 -13.95
N GLU A 397 9.22 -1.47 -14.16
CA GLU A 397 8.42 -1.00 -15.31
C GLU A 397 9.14 -1.26 -16.66
N LYS A 398 10.49 -1.32 -16.64
CA LYS A 398 11.32 -1.57 -17.83
C LYS A 398 11.60 -3.05 -18.07
N ALA A 399 11.39 -3.93 -17.09
CA ALA A 399 11.73 -5.34 -17.17
C ALA A 399 11.05 -6.02 -18.39
N PRO A 400 11.72 -6.92 -19.10
CA PRO A 400 11.12 -7.66 -20.21
C PRO A 400 10.08 -8.68 -19.72
N ALA A 401 10.31 -9.26 -18.54
CA ALA A 401 9.48 -10.28 -17.93
C ALA A 401 9.45 -10.14 -16.40
N VAL A 402 8.31 -10.45 -15.80
CA VAL A 402 8.11 -10.46 -14.34
C VAL A 402 7.37 -11.74 -13.94
N LEU A 403 7.91 -12.48 -12.97
CA LEU A 403 7.22 -13.61 -12.33
C LEU A 403 6.78 -13.21 -10.92
N LEU A 404 5.50 -13.39 -10.61
CA LEU A 404 4.92 -13.18 -9.27
C LEU A 404 4.80 -14.53 -8.55
N VAL A 405 5.35 -14.62 -7.33
CA VAL A 405 5.36 -15.85 -6.53
C VAL A 405 4.96 -15.55 -5.09
N GLY A 406 3.90 -16.20 -4.59
CA GLY A 406 3.36 -15.87 -3.26
C GLY A 406 2.94 -14.40 -3.14
N PHE A 407 2.57 -13.76 -4.25
CA PHE A 407 2.28 -12.34 -4.35
C PHE A 407 1.17 -12.02 -5.36
N GLU A 408 0.20 -11.22 -4.96
CA GLU A 408 -0.84 -10.63 -5.82
C GLU A 408 -0.66 -9.10 -5.84
N SER A 409 -0.34 -8.54 -7.00
CA SER A 409 0.11 -7.14 -7.09
C SER A 409 -0.97 -6.10 -6.82
N GLU A 410 -2.23 -6.35 -7.18
CA GLU A 410 -3.31 -5.39 -6.98
C GLU A 410 -3.78 -5.37 -5.53
N GLU A 411 -3.84 -6.53 -4.88
CA GLU A 411 -4.29 -6.67 -3.49
C GLU A 411 -3.19 -6.29 -2.48
N GLU A 412 -1.94 -6.70 -2.73
CA GLU A 412 -0.86 -6.61 -1.74
C GLU A 412 0.04 -5.36 -1.93
N ALA A 413 0.26 -4.90 -3.17
CA ALA A 413 0.99 -3.65 -3.44
C ALA A 413 0.45 -2.89 -4.66
N PRO A 414 -0.69 -2.19 -4.54
CA PRO A 414 -1.41 -1.57 -5.68
C PRO A 414 -0.57 -0.66 -6.58
N GLY A 415 0.45 0.00 -6.04
CA GLY A 415 1.38 0.82 -6.84
C GLY A 415 2.22 -0.02 -7.81
N VAL A 416 2.61 -1.23 -7.41
CA VAL A 416 3.30 -2.21 -8.28
C VAL A 416 2.36 -2.65 -9.39
N PHE A 417 1.10 -2.98 -9.08
CA PHE A 417 0.09 -3.29 -10.09
C PHE A 417 -0.04 -2.20 -11.17
N LEU A 418 -0.16 -0.93 -10.76
CA LEU A 418 -0.27 0.18 -11.72
C LEU A 418 0.95 0.25 -12.66
N ARG A 419 2.14 -0.06 -12.16
CA ARG A 419 3.40 -0.08 -12.94
C ARG A 419 3.45 -1.25 -13.91
N LEU A 420 3.10 -2.46 -13.46
CA LEU A 420 3.00 -3.64 -14.32
C LEU A 420 1.96 -3.42 -15.43
N ARG A 421 0.78 -2.88 -15.08
CA ARG A 421 -0.26 -2.56 -16.05
C ARG A 421 0.19 -1.51 -17.06
N LYS A 422 0.87 -0.44 -16.61
CA LYS A 422 1.44 0.58 -17.50
C LYS A 422 2.47 -0.04 -18.46
N ALA A 423 3.39 -0.85 -17.95
CA ALA A 423 4.41 -1.54 -18.73
C ALA A 423 3.79 -2.49 -19.76
N TRP A 424 2.77 -3.27 -19.38
CA TRP A 424 2.02 -4.11 -20.30
C TRP A 424 1.32 -3.29 -21.40
N ARG A 425 0.57 -2.23 -21.03
CA ARG A 425 -0.15 -1.40 -22.02
C ARG A 425 0.80 -0.73 -23.01
N LYS A 426 1.95 -0.24 -22.56
CA LYS A 426 2.88 0.56 -23.38
C LYS A 426 3.93 -0.28 -24.10
N ARG A 427 4.38 -1.39 -23.52
CA ARG A 427 5.54 -2.17 -24.00
C ARG A 427 5.29 -3.68 -24.11
N LYS A 428 4.09 -4.16 -23.77
CA LYS A 428 3.75 -5.59 -23.79
C LYS A 428 4.69 -6.44 -22.90
N GLN A 429 5.10 -5.89 -21.76
CA GLN A 429 5.82 -6.63 -20.72
C GLN A 429 5.11 -7.96 -20.42
N LYS A 430 5.88 -9.04 -20.31
CA LYS A 430 5.36 -10.37 -20.01
C LYS A 430 5.25 -10.54 -18.50
N VAL A 431 4.05 -10.69 -17.97
CA VAL A 431 3.82 -10.95 -16.54
C VAL A 431 3.33 -12.39 -16.38
N PHE A 432 3.92 -13.11 -15.45
CA PHE A 432 3.54 -14.48 -15.08
C PHE A 432 3.22 -14.52 -13.59
N ALA A 433 2.33 -15.42 -13.15
CA ALA A 433 2.08 -15.63 -11.74
C ALA A 433 1.95 -17.11 -11.41
N LEU A 434 2.65 -17.55 -10.37
CA LEU A 434 2.36 -18.81 -9.68
C LEU A 434 1.20 -18.56 -8.72
N ALA A 435 0.00 -18.98 -9.11
CA ALA A 435 -1.23 -18.74 -8.34
C ALA A 435 -2.26 -19.83 -8.64
N THR A 436 -3.29 -19.92 -7.82
CA THR A 436 -4.37 -20.89 -8.04
C THR A 436 -5.22 -20.55 -9.26
N HIS A 437 -5.44 -19.27 -9.53
CA HIS A 437 -6.27 -18.77 -10.62
C HIS A 437 -5.77 -17.42 -11.13
N ALA A 438 -6.26 -17.01 -12.30
CA ALA A 438 -5.95 -15.69 -12.86
C ALA A 438 -6.77 -14.62 -12.11
N THR A 439 -6.12 -13.91 -11.18
CA THR A 439 -6.73 -12.81 -10.42
C THR A 439 -7.07 -11.62 -11.32
N ARG A 440 -7.93 -10.73 -10.82
CA ARG A 440 -8.26 -9.47 -11.51
C ARG A 440 -7.01 -8.63 -11.79
N GLY A 441 -6.09 -8.54 -10.83
CA GLY A 441 -4.82 -7.83 -10.98
C GLY A 441 -3.97 -8.41 -12.11
N LEU A 442 -3.83 -9.75 -12.15
CA LEU A 442 -3.09 -10.44 -13.21
C LEU A 442 -3.72 -10.21 -14.59
N GLN A 443 -5.04 -10.38 -14.72
CA GLN A 443 -5.76 -10.16 -15.97
C GLN A 443 -5.62 -8.72 -16.46
N LYS A 444 -5.76 -7.74 -15.58
CA LYS A 444 -5.59 -6.31 -15.90
C LYS A 444 -4.14 -5.93 -16.22
N ALA A 445 -3.16 -6.70 -15.76
CA ALA A 445 -1.77 -6.56 -16.17
C ALA A 445 -1.43 -7.37 -17.44
N GLY A 446 -2.42 -8.05 -18.06
CA GLY A 446 -2.23 -8.90 -19.23
C GLY A 446 -1.31 -10.10 -18.96
N GLY A 447 -1.31 -10.59 -17.72
CA GLY A 447 -0.44 -11.66 -17.29
C GLY A 447 -0.93 -13.05 -17.68
N THR A 448 -0.04 -14.02 -17.57
CA THR A 448 -0.27 -15.44 -17.84
C THR A 448 -0.20 -16.22 -16.53
N LEU A 449 -1.25 -17.00 -16.23
CA LEU A 449 -1.28 -17.88 -15.07
C LEU A 449 -0.38 -19.10 -15.31
N LEU A 450 0.43 -19.44 -14.31
CA LEU A 450 1.05 -20.74 -14.15
C LEU A 450 0.37 -21.39 -12.94
N PRO A 451 -0.60 -22.30 -13.17
CA PRO A 451 -1.51 -22.74 -12.12
C PRO A 451 -0.75 -23.55 -11.06
N ALA A 452 -0.76 -23.05 -9.83
CA ALA A 452 -0.09 -23.64 -8.69
C ALA A 452 -1.07 -23.78 -7.51
N ALA A 453 -1.18 -24.99 -6.98
CA ALA A 453 -1.77 -25.23 -5.67
C ALA A 453 -0.76 -24.86 -4.57
N PRO A 454 -1.19 -24.46 -3.37
CA PRO A 454 -0.28 -24.20 -2.25
C PRO A 454 0.67 -25.39 -2.01
N GLY A 455 1.98 -25.13 -1.97
CA GLY A 455 3.05 -26.12 -1.85
C GLY A 455 3.74 -26.43 -3.18
N THR A 456 3.01 -26.39 -4.29
CA THR A 456 3.52 -26.74 -5.64
C THR A 456 4.32 -25.62 -6.29
N GLU A 457 4.41 -24.45 -5.67
CA GLU A 457 5.25 -23.35 -6.16
C GLU A 457 6.72 -23.76 -6.29
N THR A 458 7.19 -24.66 -5.43
CA THR A 458 8.55 -25.22 -5.48
C THR A 458 8.82 -25.98 -6.77
N GLU A 459 7.88 -26.84 -7.19
CA GLU A 459 7.96 -27.62 -8.43
C GLU A 459 8.02 -26.70 -9.65
N TRP A 460 7.18 -25.66 -9.68
CA TRP A 460 7.20 -24.67 -10.74
C TRP A 460 8.53 -23.90 -10.81
N LEU A 461 9.05 -23.45 -9.67
CA LEU A 461 10.32 -22.72 -9.61
C LEU A 461 11.49 -23.59 -10.11
N ASP A 462 11.49 -24.88 -9.77
CA ASP A 462 12.50 -25.85 -10.21
C ASP A 462 12.39 -26.20 -11.69
N ALA A 463 11.16 -26.35 -12.18
CA ALA A 463 10.90 -26.53 -13.60
C ALA A 463 11.35 -25.30 -14.40
N LEU A 464 11.05 -24.08 -13.93
CA LEU A 464 11.50 -22.83 -14.57
C LEU A 464 13.04 -22.70 -14.57
N ALA A 465 13.69 -23.06 -13.46
CA ALA A 465 15.14 -23.07 -13.32
C ALA A 465 15.81 -24.03 -14.31
N SER A 466 15.33 -25.28 -14.37
CA SER A 466 15.90 -26.34 -15.20
C SER A 466 15.49 -26.28 -16.68
N GLY A 467 14.32 -25.70 -16.97
CA GLY A 467 13.69 -25.73 -18.29
C GLY A 467 13.00 -27.05 -18.64
N ALA A 468 12.90 -28.00 -17.70
CA ALA A 468 12.29 -29.32 -17.93
C ALA A 468 10.81 -29.37 -17.52
N ASP A 469 10.02 -30.20 -18.20
CA ASP A 469 8.62 -30.53 -17.85
C ASP A 469 7.67 -29.32 -17.76
N LEU A 470 7.98 -28.26 -18.50
CA LEU A 470 7.17 -27.05 -18.61
C LEU A 470 6.25 -27.17 -19.82
N GLY A 471 4.92 -27.23 -19.62
CA GLY A 471 3.96 -27.02 -20.72
C GLY A 471 4.17 -25.65 -21.41
N GLU A 472 3.46 -25.36 -22.51
CA GLU A 472 3.70 -24.16 -23.33
C GLU A 472 3.76 -22.83 -22.54
N PRO A 473 2.86 -22.53 -21.58
CA PRO A 473 2.96 -21.33 -20.76
C PRO A 473 4.24 -21.28 -19.92
N GLY A 474 4.65 -22.43 -19.38
CA GLY A 474 5.87 -22.58 -18.58
C GLY A 474 7.13 -22.39 -19.43
N THR A 475 7.19 -22.96 -20.64
CA THR A 475 8.33 -22.78 -21.56
C THR A 475 8.52 -21.29 -21.88
N ARG A 476 7.43 -20.60 -22.23
CA ARG A 476 7.45 -19.15 -22.49
C ARG A 476 7.91 -18.34 -21.29
N ALA A 477 7.49 -18.73 -20.08
CA ALA A 477 7.93 -18.08 -18.85
C ALA A 477 9.43 -18.27 -18.61
N ALA A 478 9.93 -19.51 -18.71
CA ALA A 478 11.33 -19.84 -18.50
C ALA A 478 12.26 -19.14 -19.52
N GLU A 479 11.85 -19.05 -20.79
CA GLU A 479 12.59 -18.29 -21.81
C GLU A 479 12.60 -16.79 -21.49
N ALA A 480 11.43 -16.23 -21.12
CA ALA A 480 11.30 -14.82 -20.81
C ALA A 480 12.12 -14.41 -19.59
N LEU A 481 12.17 -15.26 -18.55
CA LEU A 481 12.94 -15.03 -17.32
C LEU A 481 14.45 -15.11 -17.51
N ARG A 482 14.94 -15.66 -18.63
CA ARG A 482 16.36 -15.64 -19.02
C ARG A 482 16.76 -14.39 -19.81
N THR A 483 15.82 -13.47 -20.04
CA THR A 483 16.12 -12.18 -20.67
C THR A 483 16.71 -11.24 -19.63
N GLU A 484 17.79 -10.53 -19.98
CA GLU A 484 18.44 -9.55 -19.10
C GLU A 484 17.45 -8.52 -18.55
N GLY A 485 17.50 -8.29 -17.24
CA GLY A 485 16.59 -7.39 -16.52
C GLY A 485 15.23 -7.99 -16.19
N ALA A 486 14.99 -9.28 -16.44
CA ALA A 486 13.80 -9.98 -15.94
C ALA A 486 13.80 -10.01 -14.40
N VAL A 487 12.60 -10.03 -13.80
CA VAL A 487 12.43 -9.95 -12.35
C VAL A 487 11.57 -11.10 -11.82
N ILE A 488 11.99 -11.70 -10.71
CA ILE A 488 11.18 -12.58 -9.88
C ILE A 488 10.80 -11.82 -8.61
N ILE A 489 9.51 -11.62 -8.41
CA ILE A 489 8.93 -11.00 -7.21
C ILE A 489 8.45 -12.11 -6.29
N VAL A 490 8.97 -12.14 -5.06
CA VAL A 490 8.46 -12.99 -3.99
C VAL A 490 7.71 -12.14 -2.95
N GLY A 491 6.49 -12.54 -2.63
CA GLY A 491 5.69 -11.93 -1.57
C GLY A 491 5.91 -12.60 -0.22
N GLU A 492 5.35 -12.00 0.83
CA GLU A 492 5.47 -12.53 2.21
C GLU A 492 4.84 -13.92 2.39
N ARG A 493 3.85 -14.28 1.56
CA ARG A 493 3.14 -15.57 1.67
C ARG A 493 4.00 -16.76 1.26
N LEU A 494 5.08 -16.54 0.50
CA LEU A 494 5.99 -17.63 0.14
C LEU A 494 6.72 -18.20 1.36
N ALA A 495 6.79 -17.46 2.47
CA ALA A 495 7.30 -17.94 3.75
C ALA A 495 6.50 -19.12 4.34
N ALA A 496 5.24 -19.31 3.91
CA ALA A 496 4.40 -20.43 4.32
C ALA A 496 4.62 -21.71 3.49
N VAL A 497 5.43 -21.65 2.42
CA VAL A 497 5.73 -22.78 1.54
C VAL A 497 7.14 -23.27 1.83
N ALA A 498 7.27 -24.42 2.48
CA ALA A 498 8.57 -25.03 2.80
C ALA A 498 9.38 -25.25 1.51
N GLY A 499 10.60 -24.70 1.46
CA GLY A 499 11.50 -24.75 0.31
C GLY A 499 11.19 -23.71 -0.78
N GLY A 500 10.14 -22.91 -0.62
CA GLY A 500 9.68 -21.94 -1.62
C GLY A 500 10.67 -20.81 -1.85
N LEU A 501 11.25 -20.25 -0.79
CA LEU A 501 12.25 -19.17 -0.89
C LEU A 501 13.60 -19.70 -1.39
N THR A 502 13.97 -20.91 -0.98
CA THR A 502 15.15 -21.64 -1.47
C THR A 502 15.04 -21.90 -2.97
N ALA A 503 13.88 -22.38 -3.44
CA ALA A 503 13.61 -22.58 -4.85
C ALA A 503 13.60 -21.25 -5.63
N ALA A 504 13.10 -20.17 -5.05
CA ALA A 504 13.12 -18.85 -5.69
C ALA A 504 14.54 -18.29 -5.86
N VAL A 505 15.42 -18.47 -4.86
CA VAL A 505 16.85 -18.13 -4.95
C VAL A 505 17.53 -18.95 -6.05
N ARG A 506 17.29 -20.27 -6.08
CA ARG A 506 17.81 -21.16 -7.13
C ARG A 506 17.32 -20.76 -8.52
N ALA A 507 16.02 -20.48 -8.67
CA ALA A 507 15.43 -20.06 -9.94
C ALA A 507 16.03 -18.74 -10.44
N ALA A 508 16.15 -17.74 -9.57
CA ALA A 508 16.80 -16.47 -9.91
C ALA A 508 18.26 -16.66 -10.35
N GLY A 509 19.02 -17.51 -9.64
CA GLY A 509 20.40 -17.84 -10.01
C GLY A 509 20.51 -18.58 -11.35
N ALA A 510 19.58 -19.50 -11.63
CA ALA A 510 19.58 -20.29 -12.87
C ALA A 510 19.12 -19.49 -14.10
N THR A 511 18.18 -18.55 -13.93
CA THR A 511 17.69 -17.73 -15.04
C THR A 511 18.46 -16.41 -15.21
N GLY A 512 19.16 -15.94 -14.17
CA GLY A 512 19.78 -14.61 -14.14
C GLY A 512 18.78 -13.47 -13.87
N ALA A 513 17.54 -13.79 -13.47
CA ALA A 513 16.54 -12.79 -13.12
C ALA A 513 16.88 -12.12 -11.78
N GLU A 514 16.58 -10.83 -11.65
CA GLU A 514 16.69 -10.13 -10.37
C GLU A 514 15.60 -10.63 -9.42
N LEU A 515 15.97 -10.96 -8.18
CA LEU A 515 15.05 -11.43 -7.16
C LEU A 515 14.75 -10.29 -6.19
N VAL A 516 13.46 -10.00 -5.98
CA VAL A 516 13.02 -8.95 -5.05
C VAL A 516 11.92 -9.45 -4.12
N TRP A 517 11.97 -9.02 -2.88
CA TRP A 517 10.95 -9.29 -1.87
C TRP A 517 10.04 -8.08 -1.67
N ILE A 518 8.73 -8.30 -1.75
CA ILE A 518 7.73 -7.25 -1.51
C ILE A 518 6.82 -7.70 -0.36
N PRO A 519 7.02 -7.19 0.87
CA PRO A 519 6.12 -7.46 1.98
C PRO A 519 4.81 -6.69 1.85
N ARG A 520 3.78 -7.14 2.57
CA ARG A 520 2.46 -6.50 2.54
C ARG A 520 2.43 -5.18 3.30
N ARG A 521 3.17 -5.04 4.41
CA ARG A 521 3.05 -3.89 5.34
C ARG A 521 4.22 -2.90 5.22
N ALA A 522 3.92 -1.62 5.48
CA ALA A 522 4.83 -0.50 5.22
C ALA A 522 6.13 -0.48 6.06
N GLY A 523 6.11 -1.10 7.25
CA GLY A 523 7.22 -1.09 8.18
C GLY A 523 8.18 -2.28 8.08
N GLU A 524 7.80 -3.35 7.36
CA GLU A 524 8.57 -4.61 7.38
C GLU A 524 9.98 -4.45 6.82
N ARG A 525 10.13 -3.73 5.71
CA ARG A 525 11.46 -3.46 5.14
C ARG A 525 12.35 -2.73 6.15
N GLY A 526 11.80 -1.72 6.83
CA GLY A 526 12.51 -0.96 7.87
C GLY A 526 12.89 -1.82 9.07
N ALA A 527 11.99 -2.69 9.52
CA ALA A 527 12.20 -3.60 10.64
C ALA A 527 13.37 -4.58 10.39
N VAL A 528 13.49 -5.11 9.17
CA VAL A 528 14.64 -5.93 8.75
C VAL A 528 15.95 -5.13 8.85
N GLU A 529 15.96 -3.89 8.33
CA GLU A 529 17.18 -3.07 8.30
C GLU A 529 17.68 -2.65 9.69
N VAL A 530 16.77 -2.48 10.65
CA VAL A 530 17.12 -2.07 12.03
C VAL A 530 17.25 -3.25 12.99
N GLY A 531 17.25 -4.49 12.48
CA GLY A 531 17.47 -5.69 13.29
C GLY A 531 16.34 -5.98 14.27
N ALA A 532 15.09 -5.61 13.95
CA ALA A 532 13.92 -5.99 14.73
C ALA A 532 13.48 -7.44 14.46
N MET A 533 14.47 -8.34 14.37
CA MET A 533 14.32 -9.77 14.17
C MET A 533 15.45 -10.50 14.90
N PRO A 534 15.30 -11.80 15.21
CA PRO A 534 16.21 -12.49 16.12
C PRO A 534 17.61 -12.71 15.55
N SER A 535 17.70 -12.94 14.23
CA SER A 535 18.93 -13.29 13.54
C SER A 535 19.75 -12.08 13.07
N LEU A 536 19.23 -10.86 13.17
CA LEU A 536 19.88 -9.64 12.67
C LEU A 536 20.04 -8.55 13.73
N LEU A 537 21.16 -7.86 13.62
CA LEU A 537 21.42 -6.54 14.19
C LEU A 537 21.32 -5.47 13.08
N PRO A 538 21.23 -4.17 13.42
CA PRO A 538 21.08 -3.11 12.44
C PRO A 538 22.11 -3.13 11.29
N GLY A 539 21.69 -2.78 10.08
CA GLY A 539 22.53 -2.73 8.87
C GLY A 539 22.74 -4.08 8.18
N GLY A 540 21.91 -5.08 8.50
CA GLY A 540 22.03 -6.44 7.97
C GLY A 540 23.22 -7.21 8.56
N ARG A 541 23.51 -6.96 9.83
CA ARG A 541 24.57 -7.59 10.61
C ARG A 541 24.06 -8.92 11.18
N PRO A 542 24.69 -10.07 10.91
CA PRO A 542 24.28 -11.33 11.54
C PRO A 542 24.48 -11.25 13.06
N ALA A 543 23.43 -11.52 13.85
CA ALA A 543 23.53 -11.50 15.32
C ALA A 543 24.51 -12.55 15.87
N THR A 544 24.83 -13.56 15.05
CA THR A 544 25.74 -14.66 15.36
C THR A 544 27.22 -14.30 15.15
N ASP A 545 27.52 -13.27 14.35
CA ASP A 545 28.89 -12.84 14.08
C ASP A 545 29.46 -12.02 15.26
N PRO A 546 30.61 -12.41 15.86
CA PRO A 546 31.21 -11.69 16.97
C PRO A 546 31.58 -10.23 16.65
N ARG A 547 32.12 -9.97 15.46
CA ARG A 547 32.52 -8.62 15.03
C ARG A 547 31.30 -7.73 14.83
N ALA A 548 30.22 -8.30 14.28
CA ALA A 548 28.95 -7.59 14.16
C ALA A 548 28.41 -7.15 15.53
N ARG A 549 28.47 -8.04 16.54
CA ARG A 549 28.07 -7.70 17.91
C ARG A 549 28.97 -6.63 18.53
N GLU A 550 30.28 -6.76 18.37
CA GLU A 550 31.27 -5.78 18.88
C GLU A 550 31.06 -4.39 18.29
N GLU A 551 30.83 -4.27 16.98
CA GLU A 551 30.55 -2.97 16.33
C GLU A 551 29.30 -2.30 16.90
N VAL A 552 28.20 -3.06 17.04
CA VAL A 552 26.93 -2.53 17.55
C VAL A 552 27.06 -2.19 19.04
N ALA A 553 27.70 -3.04 19.84
CA ALA A 553 27.99 -2.78 21.24
C ALA A 553 28.80 -1.48 21.41
N ALA A 554 29.82 -1.26 20.58
CA ALA A 554 30.63 -0.05 20.62
C ALA A 554 29.81 1.21 20.32
N VAL A 555 28.94 1.19 19.30
CA VAL A 555 28.08 2.35 18.98
C VAL A 555 27.04 2.60 20.07
N TRP A 556 26.50 1.54 20.68
CA TRP A 556 25.55 1.64 21.79
C TRP A 556 26.20 1.93 23.14
N GLY A 557 27.53 1.93 23.23
CA GLY A 557 28.26 2.20 24.48
C GLY A 557 28.18 1.05 25.49
N LEU A 558 28.08 -0.19 25.01
CA LEU A 558 27.94 -1.41 25.82
C LEU A 558 29.23 -2.22 25.81
N ALA A 559 29.44 -2.99 26.88
CA ALA A 559 30.56 -3.94 26.94
C ALA A 559 30.33 -5.12 25.99
N GLU A 560 29.12 -5.66 25.97
CA GLU A 560 28.71 -6.77 25.11
C GLU A 560 27.20 -6.73 24.83
N LEU A 561 26.77 -7.48 23.81
CA LEU A 561 25.36 -7.74 23.49
C LEU A 561 24.98 -9.16 23.94
N PRO A 562 23.68 -9.47 24.09
CA PRO A 562 23.22 -10.81 24.44
C PRO A 562 23.79 -11.88 23.48
N LEU A 563 24.41 -12.91 24.04
CA LEU A 563 25.03 -14.01 23.29
C LEU A 563 24.05 -15.11 22.88
N ARG A 564 22.90 -15.19 23.56
CA ARG A 564 21.88 -16.22 23.28
C ARG A 564 21.20 -15.92 21.94
N TYR A 565 20.92 -16.97 21.19
CA TYR A 565 20.07 -16.88 20.01
C TYR A 565 18.68 -16.41 20.42
N GLY A 566 18.10 -15.52 19.60
CA GLY A 566 16.74 -15.08 19.82
C GLY A 566 15.71 -16.06 19.22
N ARG A 567 14.53 -16.08 19.82
CA ARG A 567 13.32 -16.77 19.33
C ARG A 567 12.58 -15.91 18.33
N ASP A 568 12.03 -16.51 17.27
CA ASP A 568 11.07 -15.85 16.37
C ASP A 568 9.68 -15.73 17.02
N THR A 569 8.73 -15.06 16.34
CA THR A 569 7.38 -14.85 16.86
C THR A 569 6.70 -16.15 17.34
N HIS A 570 6.84 -17.26 16.59
CA HIS A 570 6.23 -18.53 16.98
C HIS A 570 6.84 -19.06 18.29
N HIS A 571 8.17 -19.08 18.38
CA HIS A 571 8.87 -19.56 19.56
C HIS A 571 8.73 -18.61 20.77
N ILE A 572 8.57 -17.30 20.57
CA ILE A 572 8.27 -16.33 21.63
C ILE A 572 6.90 -16.63 22.24
N VAL A 573 5.88 -16.84 21.39
CA VAL A 573 4.53 -17.20 21.83
C VAL A 573 4.55 -18.52 22.61
N GLU A 574 5.24 -19.54 22.09
CA GLU A 574 5.37 -20.82 22.77
C GLU A 574 6.07 -20.68 24.12
N ALA A 575 7.20 -19.97 24.18
CA ALA A 575 7.96 -19.77 25.40
C ALA A 575 7.18 -18.96 26.45
N ALA A 576 6.31 -18.04 26.04
CA ALA A 576 5.40 -17.34 26.95
C ALA A 576 4.30 -18.27 27.48
N ALA A 577 3.68 -19.09 26.62
CA ALA A 577 2.66 -20.05 27.04
C ALA A 577 3.21 -21.13 27.99
N THR A 578 4.45 -21.59 27.80
CA THR A 578 5.10 -22.56 28.70
C THR A 578 5.75 -21.94 29.94
N GLY A 579 5.71 -20.60 30.07
CA GLY A 579 6.31 -19.86 31.19
C GLY A 579 7.84 -19.80 31.17
N GLU A 580 8.49 -20.14 30.05
CA GLU A 580 9.93 -19.90 29.87
C GLU A 580 10.23 -18.40 29.84
N LEU A 581 9.45 -17.66 29.06
CA LEU A 581 9.35 -16.20 29.13
C LEU A 581 8.31 -15.81 30.18
N SER A 582 8.67 -14.87 31.05
CA SER A 582 7.80 -14.37 32.11
C SER A 582 7.21 -13.00 31.80
N ALA A 583 7.65 -12.34 30.72
CA ALA A 583 7.05 -11.09 30.27
C ALA A 583 7.03 -10.92 28.75
N LEU A 584 6.09 -10.12 28.26
CA LEU A 584 5.99 -9.71 26.87
C LEU A 584 5.85 -8.19 26.74
N VAL A 585 6.48 -7.63 25.70
CA VAL A 585 6.22 -6.28 25.21
C VAL A 585 5.64 -6.39 23.80
N VAL A 586 4.42 -5.91 23.60
CA VAL A 586 3.68 -6.09 22.34
C VAL A 586 3.27 -4.75 21.76
N ALA A 587 3.46 -4.56 20.45
CA ALA A 587 3.12 -3.32 19.77
C ALA A 587 2.57 -3.54 18.35
N GLY A 588 1.31 -3.16 18.11
CA GLY A 588 0.71 -3.18 16.77
C GLY A 588 0.51 -4.60 16.22
N VAL A 589 0.19 -5.55 17.09
CA VAL A 589 -0.03 -6.96 16.77
C VAL A 589 -1.51 -7.29 16.90
N GLU A 590 -2.09 -7.84 15.83
CA GLU A 590 -3.40 -8.46 15.88
C GLU A 590 -3.21 -9.97 16.09
N VAL A 591 -3.82 -10.54 17.14
CA VAL A 591 -3.66 -11.96 17.50
C VAL A 591 -4.12 -12.86 16.35
N ALA A 592 -5.18 -12.48 15.64
CA ALA A 592 -5.68 -13.19 14.47
C ALA A 592 -4.71 -13.23 13.27
N ASP A 593 -3.71 -12.35 13.24
CA ASP A 593 -2.68 -12.39 12.19
C ASP A 593 -1.55 -13.37 12.52
N LEU A 594 -1.38 -13.79 13.79
CA LEU A 594 -0.27 -14.65 14.23
C LEU A 594 -0.37 -16.08 13.65
N PRO A 595 0.76 -16.82 13.56
CA PRO A 595 0.78 -18.17 12.99
C PRO A 595 -0.22 -19.13 13.64
N ASP A 596 -0.35 -19.06 14.96
CA ASP A 596 -1.31 -19.80 15.76
C ASP A 596 -2.05 -18.84 16.71
N PRO A 597 -3.21 -18.29 16.30
CA PRO A 597 -3.96 -17.36 17.12
C PRO A 597 -4.47 -17.98 18.42
N ALA A 598 -4.79 -19.28 18.43
CA ALA A 598 -5.28 -19.95 19.63
C ALA A 598 -4.17 -20.08 20.68
N ARG A 599 -2.98 -20.50 20.26
CA ARG A 599 -1.81 -20.56 21.14
C ARG A 599 -1.36 -19.18 21.61
N ALA A 600 -1.48 -18.17 20.74
CA ALA A 600 -1.19 -16.79 21.12
C ALA A 600 -2.12 -16.27 22.23
N ARG A 601 -3.42 -16.61 22.21
CA ARG A 601 -4.35 -16.28 23.31
C ARG A 601 -3.92 -16.91 24.62
N GLU A 602 -3.59 -18.20 24.60
CA GLU A 602 -3.10 -18.91 25.78
C GLU A 602 -1.81 -18.27 26.33
N ALA A 603 -0.89 -17.86 25.45
CA ALA A 603 0.32 -17.16 25.84
C ALA A 603 0.02 -15.80 26.51
N LEU A 604 -0.91 -15.02 25.96
CA LEU A 604 -1.32 -13.73 26.54
C LEU A 604 -2.02 -13.90 27.89
N ASP A 605 -2.79 -14.98 28.08
CA ASP A 605 -3.42 -15.32 29.36
C ASP A 605 -2.44 -15.84 30.43
N SER A 606 -1.38 -16.54 29.99
CA SER A 606 -0.46 -17.25 30.88
C SER A 606 0.80 -16.47 31.22
N VAL A 607 1.17 -15.47 30.41
CA VAL A 607 2.38 -14.69 30.63
C VAL A 607 2.28 -13.91 31.94
N GLY A 608 3.35 -13.93 32.74
CA GLY A 608 3.35 -13.32 34.07
C GLY A 608 3.28 -11.78 34.08
N PHE A 609 3.68 -11.12 32.98
CA PHE A 609 3.60 -9.67 32.85
C PHE A 609 3.54 -9.21 31.37
N LEU A 610 2.60 -8.36 30.99
CA LEU A 610 2.41 -7.90 29.62
C LEU A 610 2.31 -6.36 29.53
N VAL A 611 3.19 -5.77 28.72
CA VAL A 611 3.14 -4.35 28.36
C VAL A 611 2.69 -4.22 26.90
N SER A 612 1.65 -3.43 26.66
CA SER A 612 1.09 -3.19 25.32
C SER A 612 1.22 -1.73 24.92
N LEU A 613 1.87 -1.46 23.78
CA LEU A 613 1.97 -0.12 23.18
C LEU A 613 0.99 -0.03 22.01
N GLU A 614 -0.09 0.73 22.18
CA GLU A 614 -1.23 0.66 21.26
C GLU A 614 -1.89 2.01 20.94
N LEU A 615 -2.55 2.06 19.78
CA LEU A 615 -3.36 3.21 19.39
C LEU A 615 -4.77 3.14 19.99
N ARG A 616 -5.36 1.95 19.97
CA ARG A 616 -6.75 1.66 20.35
C ARG A 616 -6.80 0.35 21.13
N PRO A 617 -7.86 0.09 21.90
CA PRO A 617 -8.09 -1.23 22.49
C PRO A 617 -8.04 -2.33 21.42
N SER A 618 -7.34 -3.41 21.75
CA SER A 618 -7.18 -4.63 20.96
C SER A 618 -7.30 -5.86 21.87
N GLU A 619 -7.31 -7.05 21.29
CA GLU A 619 -7.26 -8.30 22.05
C GLU A 619 -6.05 -8.32 22.99
N VAL A 620 -4.87 -7.90 22.53
CA VAL A 620 -3.65 -7.79 23.35
C VAL A 620 -3.88 -6.88 24.57
N THR A 621 -4.51 -5.72 24.39
CA THR A 621 -4.78 -4.80 25.52
C THR A 621 -5.68 -5.43 26.57
N ALA A 622 -6.59 -6.34 26.19
CA ALA A 622 -7.48 -6.99 27.14
C ALA A 622 -6.74 -7.88 28.15
N HIS A 623 -5.54 -8.38 27.79
CA HIS A 623 -4.67 -9.19 28.65
C HIS A 623 -3.53 -8.38 29.30
N ALA A 624 -3.24 -7.16 28.84
CA ALA A 624 -2.07 -6.39 29.29
C ALA A 624 -2.16 -5.92 30.74
N ASP A 625 -1.04 -5.91 31.46
CA ASP A 625 -0.90 -5.31 32.79
C ASP A 625 -0.69 -3.79 32.69
N VAL A 626 0.00 -3.34 31.65
CA VAL A 626 0.20 -1.92 31.36
C VAL A 626 -0.06 -1.66 29.88
N VAL A 627 -0.93 -0.68 29.59
CA VAL A 627 -1.18 -0.19 28.24
C VAL A 627 -0.66 1.23 28.11
N LEU A 628 0.19 1.48 27.11
CA LEU A 628 0.82 2.78 26.86
C LEU A 628 0.35 3.33 25.51
N PRO A 629 -0.35 4.48 25.46
CA PRO A 629 -0.82 5.04 24.21
C PRO A 629 0.34 5.60 23.37
N VAL A 630 0.37 5.26 22.08
CA VAL A 630 1.38 5.75 21.12
C VAL A 630 0.78 6.62 20.02
N ALA A 631 1.63 7.36 19.31
CA ALA A 631 1.25 8.26 18.23
C ALA A 631 0.99 7.52 16.90
N ALA A 632 -0.09 7.89 16.21
CA ALA A 632 -0.33 7.43 14.84
C ALA A 632 0.55 8.21 13.85
N VAL A 633 0.65 7.74 12.61
CA VAL A 633 1.48 8.35 11.54
C VAL A 633 1.14 9.83 11.31
N ALA A 634 -0.12 10.23 11.44
CA ALA A 634 -0.50 11.64 11.32
C ALA A 634 0.00 12.54 12.46
N GLU A 635 0.40 11.95 13.59
CA GLU A 635 0.76 12.62 14.85
C GLU A 635 2.28 12.58 15.13
N LYS A 636 3.05 11.86 14.30
CA LYS A 636 4.51 11.72 14.45
C LYS A 636 5.25 11.95 13.13
N ALA A 637 6.52 12.32 13.24
CA ALA A 637 7.46 12.30 12.13
C ALA A 637 8.22 10.97 12.13
N GLY A 638 8.70 10.53 10.98
CA GLY A 638 9.44 9.29 10.88
C GLY A 638 9.81 8.92 9.45
N THR A 639 10.24 7.68 9.29
CA THR A 639 10.68 7.13 8.02
C THR A 639 10.05 5.76 7.78
N PHE A 640 9.58 5.52 6.57
CA PHE A 640 9.39 4.15 6.06
C PHE A 640 10.49 3.83 5.05
N LEU A 641 10.92 2.57 5.00
CA LEU A 641 11.60 2.04 3.83
C LEU A 641 10.57 1.32 2.98
N ASN A 642 10.41 1.72 1.73
CA ASN A 642 9.53 0.98 0.82
C ASN A 642 10.22 -0.33 0.38
N TRP A 643 9.52 -1.17 -0.40
CA TRP A 643 10.06 -2.46 -0.83
C TRP A 643 11.37 -2.36 -1.65
N GLU A 644 11.67 -1.23 -2.31
CA GLU A 644 12.92 -0.97 -3.05
C GLU A 644 14.13 -0.77 -2.11
N GLY A 645 13.89 -0.67 -0.79
CA GLY A 645 14.86 -0.13 0.16
C GLY A 645 15.03 1.39 0.01
N ARG A 646 14.07 2.09 -0.60
CA ARG A 646 14.08 3.57 -0.73
C ARG A 646 13.56 4.22 0.53
N VAL A 647 14.25 5.25 0.97
CA VAL A 647 13.93 6.05 2.15
C VAL A 647 12.75 6.98 1.86
N ARG A 648 11.73 6.93 2.72
CA ARG A 648 10.51 7.74 2.62
C ARG A 648 10.29 8.53 3.91
N PHE A 649 10.82 9.75 3.94
CA PHE A 649 10.67 10.66 5.06
C PHE A 649 9.28 11.32 5.08
N PHE A 650 8.75 11.54 6.28
CA PHE A 650 7.57 12.37 6.48
C PHE A 650 7.60 13.11 7.82
N GLU A 651 6.88 14.22 7.86
CA GLU A 651 6.66 15.03 9.05
C GLU A 651 5.27 14.78 9.64
N ALA A 652 5.09 15.11 10.92
CA ALA A 652 3.77 15.06 11.56
C ALA A 652 2.83 16.09 10.90
N ALA A 653 1.68 15.62 10.40
CA ALA A 653 0.63 16.50 9.89
C ALA A 653 -0.06 17.25 11.04
N LEU A 654 -0.40 16.53 12.11
CA LEU A 654 -0.96 17.09 13.33
C LEU A 654 0.16 17.47 14.29
N LYS A 655 0.46 18.77 14.36
CA LYS A 655 1.54 19.27 15.20
C LYS A 655 1.05 19.58 16.62
N PRO A 656 1.86 19.32 17.67
CA PRO A 656 1.46 19.59 19.05
C PRO A 656 1.01 21.03 19.33
N ASP A 657 1.64 22.02 18.70
CA ASP A 657 1.31 23.45 18.82
C ASP A 657 -0.03 23.83 18.19
N GLN A 658 -0.56 22.98 17.31
CA GLN A 658 -1.85 23.15 16.64
C GLN A 658 -2.99 22.41 17.36
N MET A 659 -2.69 21.75 18.48
CA MET A 659 -3.59 20.83 19.15
C MET A 659 -4.05 21.36 20.51
N THR A 660 -5.35 21.25 20.78
CA THR A 660 -5.92 21.57 22.10
C THR A 660 -5.74 20.45 23.12
N ARG A 661 -5.44 19.23 22.66
CA ARG A 661 -5.11 18.07 23.48
C ARG A 661 -3.64 17.73 23.35
N ARG A 662 -3.08 17.09 24.38
CA ARG A 662 -1.75 16.49 24.27
C ARG A 662 -1.81 15.30 23.30
N LEU A 663 -0.89 15.26 22.35
CA LEU A 663 -0.72 14.08 21.49
C LEU A 663 0.02 12.98 22.27
N PRO A 664 -0.33 11.71 22.06
CA PRO A 664 0.48 10.60 22.56
C PRO A 664 1.94 10.70 22.06
N PRO A 665 2.92 10.24 22.83
CA PRO A 665 4.31 10.15 22.39
C PRO A 665 4.50 9.09 21.28
N THR A 666 5.62 9.17 20.55
CA THR A 666 6.04 8.07 19.65
C THR A 666 6.46 6.85 20.44
N ASP A 667 6.44 5.68 19.82
CA ASP A 667 6.90 4.43 20.41
C ASP A 667 8.34 4.57 20.95
N ALA A 668 9.27 5.10 20.13
CA ALA A 668 10.64 5.35 20.55
C ALA A 668 10.74 6.22 21.81
N ARG A 669 9.88 7.24 21.93
CA ARG A 669 9.84 8.11 23.11
C ARG A 669 9.29 7.38 24.34
N VAL A 670 8.29 6.52 24.18
CA VAL A 670 7.77 5.67 25.27
C VAL A 670 8.85 4.71 25.76
N LEU A 671 9.54 4.04 24.84
CA LEU A 671 10.61 3.09 25.18
C LEU A 671 11.79 3.77 25.88
N GLN A 672 12.16 4.98 25.46
CA GLN A 672 13.15 5.79 26.19
C GLN A 672 12.68 6.07 27.63
N MET A 673 11.45 6.55 27.81
CA MET A 673 10.90 6.85 29.14
C MET A 673 10.80 5.61 30.02
N LEU A 674 10.44 4.47 29.44
CA LEU A 674 10.38 3.18 30.14
C LEU A 674 11.76 2.70 30.54
N SER A 675 12.75 2.83 29.67
CA SER A 675 14.14 2.44 29.98
C SER A 675 14.73 3.32 31.08
N ASP A 676 14.48 4.63 31.03
CA ASP A 676 14.90 5.54 32.11
C ASP A 676 14.24 5.14 33.46
N ALA A 677 12.98 4.69 33.45
CA ALA A 677 12.31 4.17 34.65
C ALA A 677 12.87 2.82 35.13
N MET A 678 13.48 2.03 34.23
CA MET A 678 14.23 0.81 34.56
C MET A 678 15.68 1.08 34.98
N ASP A 679 16.11 2.35 35.05
CA ASP A 679 17.50 2.77 35.26
C ASP A 679 18.47 2.23 34.18
N VAL A 680 17.98 2.13 32.94
CA VAL A 680 18.75 1.74 31.75
C VAL A 680 18.72 2.87 30.72
N HIS A 681 19.90 3.36 30.32
CA HIS A 681 19.98 4.47 29.38
C HIS A 681 20.04 4.00 27.92
N LEU A 682 18.94 4.16 27.16
CA LEU A 682 18.96 3.92 25.70
C LEU A 682 19.62 5.04 24.90
N GLY A 683 19.60 6.28 25.38
CA GLY A 683 20.15 7.42 24.62
C GLY A 683 19.34 7.83 23.39
N LEU A 684 18.02 7.59 23.38
CA LEU A 684 17.10 7.91 22.27
C LEU A 684 16.04 8.97 22.69
N PRO A 685 16.42 10.18 23.11
CA PRO A 685 15.47 11.16 23.63
C PRO A 685 14.52 11.73 22.57
N ASP A 686 14.93 11.74 21.30
CA ASP A 686 14.20 12.32 20.17
C ASP A 686 14.60 11.66 18.82
N LEU A 687 13.84 12.01 17.77
CA LEU A 687 14.01 11.50 16.42
C LEU A 687 15.39 11.79 15.82
N ARG A 688 15.95 12.97 16.10
CA ARG A 688 17.24 13.40 15.52
C ARG A 688 18.36 12.55 16.08
N THR A 689 18.39 12.35 17.39
CA THR A 689 19.38 11.49 18.04
C THR A 689 19.25 10.05 17.57
N THR A 690 18.02 9.55 17.41
CA THR A 690 17.76 8.20 16.89
C THR A 690 18.35 8.01 15.48
N ARG A 691 18.08 8.93 14.56
CA ARG A 691 18.64 8.90 13.20
C ARG A 691 20.16 9.00 13.20
N ALA A 692 20.72 9.93 13.97
CA ALA A 692 22.18 10.08 14.06
C ALA A 692 22.86 8.81 14.58
N GLU A 693 22.21 8.04 15.46
CA GLU A 693 22.75 6.76 15.91
C GLU A 693 22.65 5.66 14.83
N ILE A 694 21.52 5.58 14.12
CA ILE A 694 21.36 4.68 12.96
C ILE A 694 22.43 4.97 11.90
N ASP A 695 22.65 6.25 11.58
CA ASP A 695 23.67 6.68 10.61
C ASP A 695 25.09 6.29 11.06
N ARG A 696 25.39 6.38 12.36
CA ARG A 696 26.69 5.95 12.92
C ARG A 696 26.92 4.44 12.82
N LEU A 697 25.87 3.63 12.91
CA LEU A 697 25.97 2.18 12.72
C LEU A 697 26.37 1.85 11.27
N GLY A 698 25.80 2.56 10.30
CA GLY A 698 26.11 2.38 8.88
C GLY A 698 25.90 0.94 8.37
N SER A 699 26.44 0.67 7.19
CA SER A 699 26.32 -0.63 6.51
C SER A 699 27.29 -1.68 7.07
N TRP A 700 26.84 -2.93 7.14
CA TRP A 700 27.72 -4.06 7.47
C TRP A 700 28.71 -4.38 6.34
N GLY A 701 30.01 -4.35 6.66
CA GLY A 701 31.10 -4.68 5.73
C GLY A 701 31.67 -6.10 5.88
N GLY A 702 31.02 -6.99 6.62
CA GLY A 702 31.48 -8.36 6.84
C GLY A 702 30.74 -9.42 6.04
N PRO A 703 31.00 -10.71 6.33
CA PRO A 703 30.26 -11.80 5.72
C PRO A 703 28.75 -11.64 5.97
N ARG A 704 27.95 -11.79 4.92
CA ARG A 704 26.49 -11.83 5.03
C ARG A 704 26.04 -13.21 5.52
N ALA A 705 24.79 -13.28 5.98
CA ALA A 705 24.17 -14.55 6.34
C ALA A 705 24.14 -15.51 5.13
N THR A 706 24.14 -16.80 5.42
CA THR A 706 24.02 -17.85 4.40
C THR A 706 22.65 -17.83 3.75
N GLU A 707 22.57 -18.22 2.49
CA GLU A 707 21.30 -18.40 1.79
C GLU A 707 20.48 -19.54 2.43
N PRO A 708 19.14 -19.47 2.35
CA PRO A 708 18.27 -20.53 2.89
C PRO A 708 18.55 -21.88 2.21
N GLN A 709 18.43 -22.95 2.99
CA GLN A 709 18.60 -24.33 2.53
C GLN A 709 17.48 -25.20 3.10
N GLU A 710 16.27 -25.05 2.57
CA GLU A 710 15.11 -25.85 2.95
C GLU A 710 14.65 -26.74 1.79
N SER A 711 14.19 -27.96 2.11
CA SER A 711 13.63 -28.87 1.11
C SER A 711 12.13 -28.63 0.95
N ALA A 712 11.59 -28.98 -0.22
CA ALA A 712 10.15 -28.93 -0.44
C ALA A 712 9.41 -29.80 0.58
N GLY A 713 8.33 -29.25 1.15
CA GLY A 713 7.45 -29.99 2.05
C GLY A 713 6.67 -31.09 1.33
N ALA A 714 6.13 -32.05 2.10
CA ALA A 714 5.23 -33.05 1.55
C ALA A 714 3.90 -32.40 1.11
N LEU A 715 3.52 -32.60 -0.16
CA LEU A 715 2.27 -32.05 -0.67
C LEU A 715 1.04 -32.75 -0.07
N PRO A 716 0.00 -31.99 0.31
CA PRO A 716 -1.26 -32.57 0.76
C PRO A 716 -1.94 -33.38 -0.35
N ARG A 717 -2.62 -34.46 0.04
CA ARG A 717 -3.35 -35.35 -0.89
C ARG A 717 -4.83 -35.40 -0.51
N PRO A 718 -5.65 -34.45 -0.98
CA PRO A 718 -7.06 -34.39 -0.61
C PRO A 718 -7.85 -35.60 -1.12
N ALA A 719 -8.65 -36.19 -0.23
CA ALA A 719 -9.66 -37.18 -0.58
C ALA A 719 -10.89 -36.51 -1.24
N VAL A 720 -11.89 -37.31 -1.63
CA VAL A 720 -13.17 -36.76 -2.12
C VAL A 720 -13.85 -35.99 -0.97
N GLY A 721 -14.31 -34.77 -1.25
CA GLY A 721 -14.88 -33.85 -0.25
C GLY A 721 -13.83 -33.10 0.59
N GLU A 722 -12.55 -33.22 0.24
CA GLU A 722 -11.47 -32.42 0.80
C GLU A 722 -10.84 -31.53 -0.27
N ALA A 723 -10.29 -30.41 0.17
CA ALA A 723 -9.50 -29.52 -0.67
C ALA A 723 -8.31 -28.95 0.10
N VAL A 724 -7.30 -28.52 -0.63
CA VAL A 724 -6.20 -27.73 -0.10
C VAL A 724 -6.65 -26.27 0.00
N LEU A 725 -6.58 -25.69 1.18
CA LEU A 725 -6.92 -24.29 1.40
C LEU A 725 -5.86 -23.39 0.74
N ALA A 726 -6.30 -22.43 -0.07
CA ALA A 726 -5.52 -21.35 -0.63
C ALA A 726 -6.17 -20.01 -0.25
N GLY A 727 -5.42 -18.92 -0.33
CA GLY A 727 -5.99 -17.61 -0.05
C GLY A 727 -4.97 -16.51 0.06
N HIS A 728 -5.46 -15.28 -0.01
CA HIS A 728 -4.76 -14.08 0.44
C HIS A 728 -5.77 -13.07 0.97
N ARG A 729 -5.27 -12.00 1.59
CA ARG A 729 -6.13 -10.90 2.04
C ARG A 729 -6.38 -9.95 0.89
N LEU A 730 -7.62 -9.48 0.79
CA LEU A 730 -7.98 -8.42 -0.13
C LEU A 730 -7.48 -7.06 0.38
N LEU A 731 -7.27 -6.10 -0.52
CA LEU A 731 -6.81 -4.76 -0.21
C LEU A 731 -7.75 -4.09 0.78
N LEU A 732 -9.05 -4.16 0.49
CA LEU A 732 -10.13 -3.69 1.35
C LEU A 732 -10.76 -4.88 2.05
N ASP A 733 -10.48 -5.00 3.35
CA ASP A 733 -10.82 -6.15 4.20
C ASP A 733 -11.26 -5.66 5.59
N GLN A 734 -11.42 -6.57 6.55
CA GLN A 734 -11.78 -6.25 7.93
C GLN A 734 -10.61 -5.70 8.79
N GLY A 735 -9.47 -5.34 8.18
CA GLY A 735 -8.30 -4.85 8.90
C GLY A 735 -8.57 -3.60 9.76
N VAL A 736 -7.99 -3.55 10.96
CA VAL A 736 -8.26 -2.52 11.98
C VAL A 736 -7.94 -1.09 11.54
N LEU A 737 -6.91 -0.91 10.69
CA LEU A 737 -6.58 0.42 10.13
C LEU A 737 -7.56 0.89 9.05
N GLN A 738 -8.53 0.06 8.65
CA GLN A 738 -9.60 0.43 7.72
C GLN A 738 -10.89 0.84 8.45
N GLN A 739 -10.95 0.64 9.77
CA GLN A 739 -12.14 0.95 10.55
C GLN A 739 -12.43 2.46 10.62
N GLY A 740 -13.71 2.78 10.74
CA GLY A 740 -14.22 4.15 10.90
C GLY A 740 -14.61 4.85 9.61
N ASP A 741 -14.45 4.22 8.44
CA ASP A 741 -14.94 4.72 7.16
C ASP A 741 -15.90 3.71 6.50
N GLU A 742 -17.21 3.87 6.75
CA GLU A 742 -18.26 3.02 6.18
C GLU A 742 -18.33 3.13 4.65
N ALA A 743 -18.00 4.30 4.09
CA ALA A 743 -17.98 4.49 2.65
C ALA A 743 -16.88 3.64 2.00
N LEU A 744 -15.69 3.55 2.60
CA LEU A 744 -14.62 2.63 2.17
C LEU A 744 -15.00 1.16 2.35
N ALA A 745 -15.66 0.80 3.45
CA ALA A 745 -16.15 -0.57 3.63
C ALA A 745 -17.18 -0.96 2.56
N GLY A 746 -18.00 -0.01 2.10
CA GLY A 746 -19.01 -0.23 1.06
C GLY A 746 -18.47 -0.39 -0.37
N THR A 747 -17.17 -0.17 -0.62
CA THR A 747 -16.51 -0.44 -1.90
C THR A 747 -15.60 -1.68 -1.87
N ARG A 748 -15.72 -2.51 -0.83
CA ARG A 748 -15.04 -3.80 -0.80
C ARG A 748 -15.57 -4.68 -1.91
N HIS A 749 -14.69 -5.41 -2.59
CA HIS A 749 -15.15 -6.45 -3.51
C HIS A 749 -15.82 -7.57 -2.72
N ALA A 750 -16.82 -8.19 -3.34
CA ALA A 750 -17.56 -9.30 -2.74
C ALA A 750 -16.61 -10.46 -2.37
N ALA A 751 -16.86 -11.06 -1.20
CA ALA A 751 -16.10 -12.19 -0.71
C ALA A 751 -16.71 -13.49 -1.25
N HIS A 752 -15.97 -14.17 -2.13
CA HIS A 752 -16.38 -15.45 -2.72
C HIS A 752 -15.41 -16.57 -2.35
N ALA A 753 -15.93 -17.77 -2.11
CA ALA A 753 -15.13 -18.98 -2.18
C ALA A 753 -14.97 -19.38 -3.65
N ARG A 754 -13.78 -19.85 -4.04
CA ARG A 754 -13.51 -20.28 -5.41
C ARG A 754 -13.01 -21.72 -5.42
N VAL A 755 -13.57 -22.53 -6.30
CA VAL A 755 -13.13 -23.89 -6.58
C VAL A 755 -13.27 -24.17 -8.08
N SER A 756 -12.60 -25.21 -8.58
CA SER A 756 -12.79 -25.67 -9.97
C SER A 756 -14.17 -26.27 -10.18
N ALA A 757 -14.64 -26.33 -11.44
CA ALA A 757 -15.93 -26.95 -11.75
C ALA A 757 -16.03 -28.42 -11.27
N ALA A 758 -14.97 -29.21 -11.47
CA ALA A 758 -14.93 -30.59 -10.99
C ALA A 758 -14.96 -30.68 -9.46
N THR A 759 -14.31 -29.75 -8.76
CA THR A 759 -14.33 -29.69 -7.30
C THR A 759 -15.71 -29.26 -6.77
N ALA A 760 -16.40 -28.35 -7.46
CA ALA A 760 -17.77 -27.94 -7.14
C ALA A 760 -18.75 -29.11 -7.31
N ASP A 761 -18.61 -29.88 -8.38
CA ASP A 761 -19.39 -31.08 -8.65
C ASP A 761 -19.15 -32.16 -7.57
N GLU A 762 -17.89 -32.40 -7.19
CA GLU A 762 -17.54 -33.32 -6.09
C GLU A 762 -18.12 -32.85 -4.74
N ALA A 763 -18.14 -31.53 -4.49
CA ALA A 763 -18.68 -30.93 -3.28
C ALA A 763 -20.22 -30.83 -3.27
N GLY A 764 -20.88 -30.98 -4.43
CA GLY A 764 -22.33 -30.86 -4.56
C GLY A 764 -22.86 -29.44 -4.40
N VAL A 765 -22.10 -28.42 -4.82
CA VAL A 765 -22.48 -27.00 -4.71
C VAL A 765 -22.45 -26.34 -6.10
N GLU A 766 -23.57 -25.74 -6.50
CA GLU A 766 -23.68 -25.01 -7.78
C GLU A 766 -23.07 -23.60 -7.67
N ASP A 767 -22.77 -22.99 -8.82
CA ASP A 767 -22.29 -21.60 -8.89
C ASP A 767 -23.30 -20.63 -8.23
N GLY A 768 -22.81 -19.73 -7.39
CA GLY A 768 -23.63 -18.85 -6.55
C GLY A 768 -24.24 -19.50 -5.30
N GLY A 769 -24.14 -20.83 -5.15
CA GLY A 769 -24.52 -21.55 -3.93
C GLY A 769 -23.61 -21.21 -2.74
N LEU A 770 -24.02 -21.57 -1.52
CA LEU A 770 -23.17 -21.40 -0.32
C LEU A 770 -22.28 -22.63 -0.13
N LEU A 771 -20.96 -22.42 -0.21
CA LEU A 771 -19.95 -23.43 0.08
C LEU A 771 -19.52 -23.32 1.55
N ALA A 772 -19.66 -24.40 2.30
CA ALA A 772 -19.07 -24.56 3.61
C ALA A 772 -17.64 -25.09 3.48
N VAL A 773 -16.70 -24.44 4.17
CA VAL A 773 -15.31 -24.88 4.28
C VAL A 773 -14.98 -25.07 5.76
N THR A 774 -14.74 -26.32 6.14
CA THR A 774 -14.55 -26.74 7.53
C THR A 774 -13.08 -27.10 7.78
N GLY A 775 -12.47 -26.39 8.74
CA GLY A 775 -11.16 -26.72 9.29
C GLY A 775 -11.25 -27.31 10.70
N PRO A 776 -10.11 -27.50 11.39
CA PRO A 776 -10.06 -28.13 12.72
C PRO A 776 -10.88 -27.42 13.80
N SER A 777 -11.04 -26.10 13.70
CA SER A 777 -11.67 -25.27 14.75
C SER A 777 -13.09 -24.84 14.41
N GLY A 778 -13.53 -24.96 13.16
CA GLY A 778 -14.83 -24.47 12.74
C GLY A 778 -15.02 -24.39 11.24
N THR A 779 -16.10 -23.72 10.83
CA THR A 779 -16.55 -23.62 9.44
C THR A 779 -16.72 -22.17 9.04
N VAL A 780 -16.33 -21.85 7.81
CA VAL A 780 -16.68 -20.60 7.14
C VAL A 780 -17.56 -20.90 5.94
N GLU A 781 -18.59 -20.07 5.73
CA GLU A 781 -19.52 -20.20 4.62
C GLU A 781 -19.44 -18.96 3.73
N LEU A 782 -19.23 -19.15 2.43
CA LEU A 782 -19.16 -18.07 1.45
C LEU A 782 -19.91 -18.46 0.17
N PRO A 783 -20.49 -17.49 -0.55
CA PRO A 783 -20.99 -17.74 -1.90
C PRO A 783 -19.88 -18.27 -2.80
N LEU A 784 -20.18 -19.35 -3.52
CA LEU A 784 -19.27 -19.99 -4.45
C LEU A 784 -19.23 -19.26 -5.78
N GLU A 785 -18.03 -19.06 -6.30
CA GLU A 785 -17.77 -18.64 -7.67
C GLU A 785 -16.89 -19.70 -8.35
N ILE A 786 -17.49 -20.49 -9.25
CA ILE A 786 -16.76 -21.52 -9.99
C ILE A 786 -15.70 -20.85 -10.88
N THR A 787 -14.43 -21.23 -10.67
CA THR A 787 -13.27 -20.56 -11.27
C THR A 787 -12.36 -21.59 -11.95
N GLU A 788 -11.73 -21.24 -13.07
CA GLU A 788 -10.67 -22.07 -13.64
C GLU A 788 -9.43 -22.06 -12.71
N MET A 789 -9.19 -23.19 -12.04
CA MET A 789 -8.12 -23.39 -11.07
C MET A 789 -7.83 -24.90 -10.89
N PRO A 790 -6.71 -25.30 -10.25
CA PRO A 790 -6.45 -26.70 -9.94
C PRO A 790 -7.59 -27.36 -9.16
N ASP A 791 -7.87 -28.62 -9.49
CA ASP A 791 -8.87 -29.43 -8.78
C ASP A 791 -8.46 -29.68 -7.32
N ARG A 792 -9.47 -29.84 -6.45
CA ARG A 792 -9.34 -30.02 -5.00
C ARG A 792 -8.50 -28.94 -4.33
N VAL A 793 -8.62 -27.72 -4.82
CA VAL A 793 -8.14 -26.51 -4.16
C VAL A 793 -9.33 -25.60 -3.91
N VAL A 794 -9.42 -25.05 -2.71
CA VAL A 794 -10.41 -24.04 -2.35
C VAL A 794 -9.69 -22.74 -2.02
N TRP A 795 -10.02 -21.66 -2.74
CA TRP A 795 -9.48 -20.35 -2.46
C TRP A 795 -10.48 -19.50 -1.66
N LEU A 796 -10.02 -18.88 -0.58
CA LEU A 796 -10.82 -17.99 0.27
C LEU A 796 -10.15 -16.62 0.49
N PRO A 797 -10.93 -15.53 0.58
CA PRO A 797 -10.45 -14.23 1.00
C PRO A 797 -10.23 -14.22 2.52
N LEU A 798 -8.96 -14.17 2.96
CA LEU A 798 -8.58 -14.59 4.31
C LEU A 798 -9.13 -13.73 5.48
N ASN A 799 -9.59 -12.50 5.22
CA ASN A 799 -9.99 -11.54 6.26
C ASN A 799 -11.19 -10.65 5.83
N SER A 800 -12.11 -11.22 5.06
CA SER A 800 -13.23 -10.47 4.46
C SER A 800 -14.61 -10.83 5.03
N ALA A 801 -14.73 -11.90 5.81
CA ALA A 801 -15.95 -12.36 6.46
C ALA A 801 -15.64 -12.99 7.82
N GLY A 802 -16.65 -13.07 8.69
CA GLY A 802 -16.50 -13.64 10.02
C GLY A 802 -15.43 -12.92 10.86
N ALA A 803 -14.63 -13.68 11.60
CA ALA A 803 -13.42 -13.20 12.27
C ALA A 803 -12.13 -13.46 11.45
N GLY A 804 -12.29 -13.88 10.20
CA GLY A 804 -11.22 -14.25 9.27
C GLY A 804 -10.99 -15.76 9.23
N VAL A 805 -10.58 -16.26 8.06
CA VAL A 805 -10.52 -17.70 7.74
C VAL A 805 -9.69 -18.48 8.77
N ALA A 806 -8.52 -17.96 9.14
CA ALA A 806 -7.65 -18.60 10.13
C ALA A 806 -8.30 -18.72 11.51
N SER A 807 -8.98 -17.67 11.96
CA SER A 807 -9.69 -17.65 13.24
C SER A 807 -10.90 -18.58 13.23
N ASP A 808 -11.67 -18.56 12.15
CA ASP A 808 -12.96 -19.26 12.06
C ASP A 808 -12.81 -20.76 11.79
N THR A 809 -11.77 -21.15 11.03
CA THR A 809 -11.56 -22.55 10.63
C THR A 809 -10.40 -23.22 11.36
N GLY A 810 -9.45 -22.46 11.91
CA GLY A 810 -8.18 -23.00 12.41
C GLY A 810 -7.23 -23.49 11.32
N ALA A 811 -7.55 -23.25 10.04
CA ALA A 811 -6.74 -23.66 8.90
C ALA A 811 -6.01 -22.47 8.25
N GLN A 812 -4.84 -22.74 7.68
CA GLN A 812 -4.03 -21.76 6.94
C GLN A 812 -3.87 -22.23 5.48
N PRO A 813 -3.46 -21.33 4.55
CA PRO A 813 -3.11 -21.78 3.21
C PRO A 813 -2.09 -22.93 3.23
N GLY A 814 -2.37 -24.01 2.49
CA GLY A 814 -1.62 -25.27 2.51
C GLY A 814 -2.24 -26.37 3.38
N SER A 815 -3.16 -26.05 4.30
CA SER A 815 -3.88 -27.06 5.09
C SER A 815 -4.95 -27.79 4.28
N LEU A 816 -5.24 -29.05 4.64
CA LEU A 816 -6.43 -29.76 4.17
C LEU A 816 -7.66 -29.29 4.93
N VAL A 817 -8.75 -29.07 4.20
CA VAL A 817 -10.07 -28.67 4.72
C VAL A 817 -11.16 -29.51 4.07
N HIS A 818 -12.27 -29.70 4.77
CA HIS A 818 -13.46 -30.31 4.19
C HIS A 818 -14.30 -29.26 3.47
N ILE A 819 -14.88 -29.64 2.33
CA ILE A 819 -15.77 -28.79 1.55
C ILE A 819 -17.10 -29.49 1.29
N GLY A 820 -18.18 -28.73 1.27
CA GLY A 820 -19.53 -29.26 1.00
C GLY A 820 -20.60 -28.17 0.99
N PRO A 821 -21.88 -28.55 0.79
CA PRO A 821 -22.97 -27.59 0.86
C PRO A 821 -23.11 -27.05 2.29
N ALA A 822 -23.38 -25.75 2.42
CA ALA A 822 -23.79 -25.18 3.69
C ALA A 822 -25.03 -25.91 4.25
N ALA A 823 -25.08 -26.12 5.56
CA ALA A 823 -26.24 -26.76 6.18
C ALA A 823 -27.48 -25.86 5.97
N LEU A 824 -28.60 -26.42 5.50
CA LEU A 824 -29.87 -25.69 5.43
C LEU A 824 -30.22 -25.21 6.84
N ALA A 825 -30.36 -23.90 7.03
CA ALA A 825 -30.97 -23.37 8.24
C ALA A 825 -32.35 -24.03 8.40
N GLU A 826 -32.62 -24.65 9.56
CA GLU A 826 -33.95 -25.18 9.86
C GLU A 826 -34.96 -24.03 9.67
N GLU A 827 -35.89 -24.18 8.72
CA GLU A 827 -37.00 -23.25 8.54
C GLU A 827 -37.69 -23.10 9.89
N ALA A 828 -37.73 -21.88 10.43
CA ALA A 828 -38.52 -21.57 11.61
C ALA A 828 -39.95 -22.08 11.37
N PRO A 829 -40.53 -22.87 12.30
CA PRO A 829 -41.83 -23.48 12.07
C PRO A 829 -42.83 -22.38 11.77
N LYS A 830 -43.47 -22.47 10.58
CA LYS A 830 -44.58 -21.61 10.20
C LYS A 830 -45.60 -21.65 11.34
N GLU A 831 -45.81 -20.52 11.99
CA GLU A 831 -46.96 -20.34 12.87
C GLU A 831 -48.22 -20.64 12.04
N VAL A 832 -48.86 -21.76 12.37
CA VAL A 832 -50.18 -22.08 11.86
C VAL A 832 -51.13 -21.19 12.64
N GLU A 833 -51.61 -20.12 12.01
CA GLU A 833 -52.76 -19.36 12.52
C GLU A 833 -53.95 -20.33 12.69
N ALA A 834 -54.44 -20.45 13.92
CA ALA A 834 -55.68 -21.13 14.28
C ALA A 834 -56.69 -20.12 14.79
#